data_AF-A0A1W9MQI7-F1
#
_entry.id   AF-A0A1W9MQI7-F1
#
_cell.length_a   1.000
_cell.length_b   1.000
_cell.length_c   1.000
_cell.angle_alpha   90.00
_cell.angle_beta   90.00
_cell.angle_gamma   90.00
#
_symmetry.space_group_name_H-M   'P 1'
#
loop_
_entity.id
_entity.type
_entity.pdbx_description
1 polymer ?
#
loop_
_entity_poly.entity_id
_entity_poly.type
_entity_poly.pdbx_seq_one_letter_code
_entity_poly.pdbx_strand_id
1 'polypeptide(L)'
;MTINPFKNNDLIELEKKIIHGLQIKNYEGIKKLSTEGIQMAIDTGEKADEDFFNGILKHGVDNKKERFLFRWDDVPENNRELMKFLIDKLKIEWVEYVYLFCWDDIPKNNEDIIKFLRDKLKIEWVEKSIPLFGYSKDNLSNISIKKDDNDETITIEKETNSIIFKLNKREKKVTLEAVGKAYKYILKEENGKLKVYDVPSISKGNKNKSINITKDNNSLVFKLNKTQKKVTLEIACGISKTKFLKSHNGSDVISKTKFLKDTNDGGCKTYEYILEEEGDKLNIYEEKKDAIEFLKEAIKKEENFLFAHYVIGFIYNELNDYNSAKEEFIKCISIDKNFADAYFDLGVVLKNIGNFADAVNYFRKSVEFYEKTNYNRAIDANWWIKNIEGLKSDGGLGRSAEENVIDVIVEDLRDRKEKLFKYINEKEDKLKNFVSAKKTITKDKNFIVVLRRWNSYTPALSSDIERRKGGGYFLSWDGRGIVIDPGFNFIENFFANGFNISDIDAIFISHSHLDHTSDFESLMTLLFERNDNLPQEEKKQIDLFLNFSSLNKFANLLSLDKSAVRKIYIIQPGIIADLSIQYGFILSPTKAKHRELWGDEYSVGLIFDLIDADDKKKKFKLGMTIDTGYTNDIGAQFKDCDILIAHIGSIKEKEFDLNLNLNERLYKNHLGLIGTTKIIKDASPRLAVISEFGEELGSLRIDISKAIEGVIKDRRSKRCIPGDIGMKISLPEIKIRCDMCSKEKGEDIFVDMSEINAIYFPDEVPGDPGKLTYLCKKHF
;
A
#
# COMPACT_ATOMS: atom_id res chain seq x y z
N MET A 1 -22.54 29.16 -24.81
CA MET A 1 -23.53 29.83 -23.96
C MET A 1 -23.82 28.93 -22.77
N THR A 2 -23.75 29.53 -21.60
CA THR A 2 -23.88 28.96 -20.26
C THR A 2 -25.26 28.36 -20.00
N ILE A 3 -25.32 27.09 -19.60
CA ILE A 3 -26.48 26.54 -18.88
C ILE A 3 -26.02 26.36 -17.43
N ASN A 4 -26.54 27.25 -16.59
CA ASN A 4 -26.35 27.33 -15.15
C ASN A 4 -27.47 26.53 -14.47
N PRO A 5 -27.20 25.54 -13.58
CA PRO A 5 -28.22 24.58 -13.13
C PRO A 5 -29.22 25.11 -12.07
N PHE A 6 -29.11 26.35 -11.60
CA PHE A 6 -29.96 26.86 -10.51
C PHE A 6 -31.36 27.35 -10.93
N LYS A 7 -32.00 26.75 -11.93
CA LYS A 7 -33.31 27.26 -12.41
C LYS A 7 -34.49 26.30 -12.48
N ASN A 8 -34.33 25.01 -12.19
CA ASN A 8 -35.48 24.10 -12.24
C ASN A 8 -35.91 23.67 -10.84
N ASN A 9 -36.74 24.50 -10.19
CA ASN A 9 -37.37 24.19 -8.90
C ASN A 9 -38.19 22.89 -8.96
N ASP A 10 -38.69 22.51 -10.13
CA ASP A 10 -39.50 21.31 -10.32
C ASP A 10 -38.69 20.00 -10.22
N LEU A 11 -37.41 20.01 -10.62
CA LEU A 11 -36.49 18.88 -10.45
C LEU A 11 -36.13 18.67 -8.98
N ILE A 12 -35.92 19.75 -8.23
CA ILE A 12 -35.64 19.72 -6.79
C ILE A 12 -36.87 19.22 -6.02
N GLU A 13 -38.09 19.57 -6.43
CA GLU A 13 -39.31 19.11 -5.77
C GLU A 13 -39.61 17.64 -6.06
N LEU A 14 -39.30 17.17 -7.27
CA LEU A 14 -39.41 15.76 -7.66
C LEU A 14 -38.37 14.90 -6.92
N GLU A 15 -37.11 15.33 -6.87
CA GLU A 15 -36.07 14.65 -6.08
C GLU A 15 -36.43 14.60 -4.60
N LYS A 16 -36.94 15.69 -4.02
CA LYS A 16 -37.43 15.70 -2.63
C LYS A 16 -38.59 14.73 -2.41
N LYS A 17 -39.54 14.62 -3.35
CA LYS A 17 -40.66 13.66 -3.27
C LYS A 17 -40.18 12.21 -3.42
N ILE A 18 -39.19 11.95 -4.27
CA ILE A 18 -38.57 10.63 -4.43
C ILE A 18 -37.79 10.25 -3.18
N ILE A 19 -36.97 11.14 -2.63
CA ILE A 19 -36.21 10.93 -1.39
C ILE A 19 -37.16 10.72 -0.20
N HIS A 20 -38.23 11.52 -0.10
CA HIS A 20 -39.25 11.34 0.93
C HIS A 20 -40.02 10.02 0.75
N GLY A 21 -40.30 9.60 -0.49
CA GLY A 21 -40.91 8.30 -0.81
C GLY A 21 -40.00 7.10 -0.49
N LEU A 22 -38.69 7.22 -0.71
CA LEU A 22 -37.67 6.22 -0.37
C LEU A 22 -37.45 6.12 1.15
N GLN A 23 -37.67 7.21 1.90
CA GLN A 23 -37.64 7.19 3.37
C GLN A 23 -38.88 6.52 3.99
N ILE A 24 -39.99 6.43 3.25
CA ILE A 24 -41.29 5.94 3.75
C ILE A 24 -41.59 4.48 3.32
N LYS A 25 -40.93 3.94 2.28
CA LYS A 25 -41.21 2.58 1.77
C LYS A 25 -40.03 1.62 1.94
N ASN A 26 -40.33 0.42 2.44
CA ASN A 26 -39.42 -0.71 2.53
C ASN A 26 -38.73 -1.02 1.18
N TYR A 27 -37.45 -1.41 1.31
CA TYR A 27 -36.39 -1.66 0.31
C TYR A 27 -36.68 -2.67 -0.83
N GLU A 28 -37.89 -2.74 -1.39
CA GLU A 28 -38.21 -3.68 -2.48
C GLU A 28 -38.26 -3.05 -3.89
N GLY A 29 -38.14 -1.74 -4.02
CA GLY A 29 -38.41 -1.04 -5.30
C GLY A 29 -37.22 -0.74 -6.22
N ILE A 30 -35.97 -0.86 -5.77
CA ILE A 30 -34.81 -0.28 -6.49
C ILE A 30 -34.57 -0.93 -7.86
N LYS A 31 -34.79 -2.24 -7.98
CA LYS A 31 -34.63 -3.00 -9.24
C LYS A 31 -35.72 -2.68 -10.28
N LYS A 32 -36.87 -2.18 -9.83
CA LYS A 32 -37.99 -1.82 -10.70
C LYS A 32 -37.77 -0.45 -11.34
N LEU A 33 -37.19 0.49 -10.60
CA LEU A 33 -36.84 1.84 -11.07
C LEU A 33 -35.71 1.84 -12.11
N SER A 34 -34.71 0.95 -12.01
CA SER A 34 -33.68 0.83 -13.04
C SER A 34 -34.24 0.32 -14.37
N THR A 35 -35.25 -0.54 -14.32
CA THR A 35 -35.89 -1.13 -15.50
C THR A 35 -36.85 -0.15 -16.14
N GLU A 36 -37.61 0.61 -15.33
CA GLU A 36 -38.46 1.70 -15.81
C GLU A 36 -37.63 2.86 -16.38
N GLY A 37 -36.46 3.18 -15.82
CA GLY A 37 -35.55 4.19 -16.36
C GLY A 37 -34.92 3.80 -17.70
N ILE A 38 -34.58 2.52 -17.88
CA ILE A 38 -34.13 1.96 -19.17
C ILE A 38 -35.25 2.05 -20.21
N GLN A 39 -36.48 1.66 -19.83
CA GLN A 39 -37.62 1.70 -20.75
C GLN A 39 -38.01 3.14 -21.11
N MET A 40 -37.96 4.07 -20.16
CA MET A 40 -38.27 5.49 -20.40
C MET A 40 -37.22 6.16 -21.29
N ALA A 41 -35.93 5.82 -21.16
CA ALA A 41 -34.87 6.32 -22.04
C ALA A 41 -34.96 5.75 -23.47
N ILE A 42 -35.40 4.50 -23.60
CA ILE A 42 -35.70 3.88 -24.90
C ILE A 42 -36.93 4.52 -25.54
N ASP A 43 -37.98 4.78 -24.75
CA ASP A 43 -39.25 5.34 -25.22
C ASP A 43 -39.15 6.85 -25.55
N THR A 44 -38.19 7.59 -24.97
CA THR A 44 -37.94 9.01 -25.26
C THR A 44 -36.91 9.27 -26.35
N GLY A 45 -36.21 8.23 -26.85
CA GLY A 45 -35.26 8.35 -27.95
C GLY A 45 -33.99 9.15 -27.62
N GLU A 46 -33.64 9.28 -26.34
CA GLU A 46 -32.42 9.97 -25.91
C GLU A 46 -31.20 9.05 -26.06
N LYS A 47 -30.25 9.45 -26.93
CA LYS A 47 -28.98 8.74 -27.14
C LYS A 47 -28.07 8.87 -25.91
N ALA A 48 -28.16 7.92 -24.98
CA ALA A 48 -27.06 7.65 -24.06
C ALA A 48 -25.97 6.87 -24.80
N ASP A 49 -24.73 7.34 -24.65
CA ASP A 49 -23.55 7.02 -25.45
C ASP A 49 -23.21 5.51 -25.44
N GLU A 50 -23.27 4.89 -26.62
CA GLU A 50 -22.94 3.49 -26.90
C GLU A 50 -21.47 3.16 -26.52
N ASP A 51 -20.61 4.18 -26.48
CA ASP A 51 -19.19 4.08 -26.10
C ASP A 51 -18.98 3.79 -24.60
N PHE A 52 -19.91 4.21 -23.73
CA PHE A 52 -19.85 3.91 -22.30
C PHE A 52 -20.02 2.41 -22.02
N PHE A 53 -20.93 1.76 -22.73
CA PHE A 53 -21.19 0.32 -22.58
C PHE A 53 -20.22 -0.55 -23.40
N ASN A 54 -19.68 -0.05 -24.52
CA ASN A 54 -18.59 -0.71 -25.25
C ASN A 54 -17.25 -0.70 -24.48
N GLY A 55 -17.03 0.27 -23.57
CA GLY A 55 -15.90 0.30 -22.65
C GLY A 55 -15.86 -0.89 -21.67
N ILE A 56 -17.03 -1.39 -21.27
CA ILE A 56 -17.18 -2.55 -20.37
C ILE A 56 -16.78 -3.84 -21.09
N LEU A 57 -17.05 -3.95 -22.40
CA LEU A 57 -16.73 -5.14 -23.21
C LEU A 57 -15.26 -5.21 -23.63
N LYS A 58 -14.58 -4.07 -23.82
CA LYS A 58 -13.15 -4.03 -24.18
C LYS A 58 -12.22 -4.45 -23.03
N HIS A 59 -12.67 -4.33 -21.78
CA HIS A 59 -11.86 -4.74 -20.61
C HIS A 59 -11.62 -6.26 -20.53
N GLY A 60 -12.36 -7.06 -21.30
CA GLY A 60 -12.17 -8.52 -21.38
C GLY A 60 -11.13 -8.99 -22.41
N VAL A 61 -10.54 -8.11 -23.23
CA VAL A 61 -9.71 -8.50 -24.38
C VAL A 61 -8.20 -8.20 -24.19
N ASP A 62 -7.80 -7.38 -23.22
CA ASP A 62 -6.39 -6.98 -23.00
C ASP A 62 -5.54 -7.97 -22.17
N ASN A 63 -6.09 -9.12 -21.79
CA ASN A 63 -5.40 -10.20 -21.03
C ASN A 63 -4.27 -10.95 -21.80
N LYS A 64 -3.70 -10.35 -22.86
CA LYS A 64 -2.62 -10.98 -23.66
C LYS A 64 -1.25 -10.28 -23.57
N LYS A 65 -1.14 -9.13 -22.89
CA LYS A 65 0.15 -8.41 -22.75
C LYS A 65 1.07 -8.93 -21.63
N GLU A 66 0.57 -9.78 -20.73
CA GLU A 66 1.33 -10.27 -19.56
C GLU A 66 1.90 -11.68 -19.77
N ARG A 67 2.82 -11.84 -20.74
CA ARG A 67 3.36 -13.18 -21.06
C ARG A 67 4.88 -13.35 -20.94
N PHE A 68 5.71 -12.34 -20.63
CA PHE A 68 7.17 -12.59 -20.48
C PHE A 68 7.85 -11.63 -19.49
N LEU A 69 8.92 -12.08 -18.81
CA LEU A 69 9.66 -11.26 -17.85
C LEU A 69 10.37 -10.07 -18.51
N PHE A 70 11.20 -10.32 -19.53
CA PHE A 70 11.77 -9.32 -20.43
C PHE A 70 12.29 -10.01 -21.70
N ARG A 71 12.48 -9.24 -22.77
CA ARG A 71 13.03 -9.73 -24.04
C ARG A 71 14.54 -9.58 -24.09
N TRP A 72 15.25 -10.66 -24.41
CA TRP A 72 16.72 -10.65 -24.44
C TRP A 72 17.27 -9.67 -25.50
N ASP A 73 16.63 -9.62 -26.67
CA ASP A 73 17.12 -8.85 -27.81
C ASP A 73 16.90 -7.34 -27.65
N ASP A 74 15.93 -6.95 -26.84
CA ASP A 74 15.59 -5.55 -26.55
C ASP A 74 16.61 -4.88 -25.59
N VAL A 75 17.58 -5.62 -25.05
CA VAL A 75 18.63 -5.11 -24.15
C VAL A 75 19.90 -4.78 -24.97
N PRO A 76 20.58 -3.64 -24.78
CA PRO A 76 20.39 -2.65 -23.71
C PRO A 76 19.39 -1.52 -24.02
N GLU A 77 18.88 -1.40 -25.25
CA GLU A 77 18.18 -0.21 -25.76
C GLU A 77 16.79 0.03 -25.13
N ASN A 78 16.06 -1.03 -24.81
CA ASN A 78 14.73 -1.01 -24.19
C ASN A 78 14.65 -1.95 -22.97
N ASN A 79 15.50 -1.67 -21.99
CA ASN A 79 15.72 -2.51 -20.81
C ASN A 79 14.71 -2.32 -19.65
N ARG A 80 13.62 -1.56 -19.84
CA ARG A 80 12.70 -1.18 -18.74
C ARG A 80 12.15 -2.39 -17.98
N GLU A 81 11.74 -3.42 -18.70
CA GLU A 81 11.23 -4.66 -18.10
C GLU A 81 12.34 -5.48 -17.42
N LEU A 82 13.58 -5.47 -17.96
CA LEU A 82 14.75 -6.05 -17.29
C LEU A 82 15.00 -5.33 -15.95
N MET A 83 14.95 -4.01 -15.92
CA MET A 83 15.14 -3.23 -14.69
C MET A 83 14.02 -3.49 -13.67
N LYS A 84 12.77 -3.54 -14.12
CA LYS A 84 11.62 -3.89 -13.30
C LYS A 84 11.75 -5.30 -12.71
N PHE A 85 12.19 -6.27 -13.51
CA PHE A 85 12.47 -7.62 -13.04
C PHE A 85 13.58 -7.64 -11.96
N LEU A 86 14.69 -6.93 -12.17
CA LEU A 86 15.79 -6.88 -11.20
C LEU A 86 15.38 -6.23 -9.86
N ILE A 87 14.57 -5.17 -9.90
CA ILE A 87 14.11 -4.42 -8.72
C ILE A 87 12.96 -5.14 -8.02
N ASP A 88 11.89 -5.46 -8.74
CA ASP A 88 10.64 -5.93 -8.14
C ASP A 88 10.72 -7.39 -7.74
N LYS A 89 11.37 -8.22 -8.57
CA LYS A 89 11.41 -9.68 -8.41
C LYS A 89 12.70 -10.16 -7.75
N LEU A 90 13.87 -9.64 -8.17
CA LEU A 90 15.16 -10.04 -7.59
C LEU A 90 15.62 -9.16 -6.42
N LYS A 91 14.91 -8.07 -6.12
CA LYS A 91 15.22 -7.13 -5.03
C LYS A 91 16.67 -6.61 -5.08
N ILE A 92 17.18 -6.35 -6.29
CA ILE A 92 18.53 -5.82 -6.50
C ILE A 92 18.48 -4.29 -6.54
N GLU A 93 18.49 -3.67 -5.36
CA GLU A 93 18.25 -2.23 -5.19
C GLU A 93 19.28 -1.35 -5.91
N TRP A 94 20.54 -1.79 -6.04
CA TRP A 94 21.59 -0.96 -6.65
C TRP A 94 21.38 -0.68 -8.15
N VAL A 95 20.52 -1.43 -8.84
CA VAL A 95 20.23 -1.19 -10.26
C VAL A 95 19.25 -0.03 -10.48
N GLU A 96 18.66 0.57 -9.45
CA GLU A 96 17.67 1.64 -9.59
C GLU A 96 18.20 2.91 -10.31
N TYR A 97 17.30 3.57 -11.04
CA TYR A 97 17.52 4.88 -11.66
C TYR A 97 17.51 5.97 -10.59
N VAL A 98 18.68 6.45 -10.19
CA VAL A 98 18.78 7.51 -9.18
C VAL A 98 18.89 8.86 -9.88
N TYR A 99 17.86 9.70 -9.76
CA TYR A 99 17.92 11.10 -10.21
C TYR A 99 19.05 11.83 -9.46
N LEU A 100 19.87 12.60 -10.18
CA LEU A 100 20.97 13.36 -9.60
C LEU A 100 20.65 14.85 -9.55
N PHE A 101 20.51 15.49 -10.72
CA PHE A 101 20.24 16.92 -10.85
C PHE A 101 19.72 17.26 -12.25
N CYS A 102 19.12 18.44 -12.41
CA CYS A 102 18.69 18.97 -13.69
C CYS A 102 19.83 19.76 -14.35
N TRP A 103 20.23 19.37 -15.57
CA TRP A 103 21.32 20.02 -16.31
C TRP A 103 20.98 21.46 -16.68
N ASP A 104 19.74 21.70 -17.12
CA ASP A 104 19.29 23.01 -17.63
C ASP A 104 19.09 24.04 -16.53
N ASP A 105 18.94 23.59 -15.28
CA ASP A 105 18.76 24.49 -14.14
C ASP A 105 20.11 25.00 -13.58
N ILE A 106 21.26 24.51 -14.08
CA ILE A 106 22.59 25.01 -13.69
C ILE A 106 22.97 26.23 -14.56
N PRO A 107 23.47 27.36 -13.99
CA PRO A 107 23.86 27.57 -12.59
C PRO A 107 22.75 28.14 -11.67
N LYS A 108 21.50 28.32 -12.15
CA LYS A 108 20.41 28.97 -11.39
C LYS A 108 19.98 28.20 -10.13
N ASN A 109 20.03 26.88 -10.15
CA ASN A 109 19.76 25.99 -9.01
C ASN A 109 20.89 24.97 -8.86
N ASN A 110 21.83 25.23 -7.96
CA ASN A 110 23.05 24.44 -7.79
C ASN A 110 23.03 23.50 -6.57
N GLU A 111 21.94 23.45 -5.81
CA GLU A 111 21.87 22.65 -4.59
C GLU A 111 22.00 21.15 -4.88
N ASP A 112 21.31 20.67 -5.91
CA ASP A 112 21.31 19.25 -6.31
C ASP A 112 22.69 18.78 -6.78
N ILE A 113 23.40 19.58 -7.60
CA ILE A 113 24.73 19.22 -8.09
C ILE A 113 25.76 19.23 -6.95
N ILE A 114 25.66 20.17 -6.01
CA ILE A 114 26.53 20.22 -4.82
C ILE A 114 26.25 19.05 -3.88
N LYS A 115 24.97 18.70 -3.66
CA LYS A 115 24.56 17.53 -2.88
C LYS A 115 25.08 16.24 -3.52
N PHE A 116 24.96 16.10 -4.83
CA PHE A 116 25.53 14.98 -5.57
C PHE A 116 27.05 14.86 -5.39
N LEU A 117 27.81 15.95 -5.56
CA LEU A 117 29.27 15.94 -5.37
C LEU A 117 29.67 15.57 -3.93
N ARG A 118 28.91 16.02 -2.94
CA ARG A 118 29.14 15.77 -1.52
C ARG A 118 28.76 14.35 -1.11
N ASP A 119 27.49 14.01 -1.24
CA ASP A 119 26.92 12.83 -0.60
C ASP A 119 27.26 11.56 -1.39
N LYS A 120 27.36 11.68 -2.72
CA LYS A 120 27.58 10.53 -3.61
C LYS A 120 29.03 10.37 -4.01
N LEU A 121 29.68 11.44 -4.46
CA LEU A 121 31.09 11.38 -4.88
C LEU A 121 32.08 11.64 -3.75
N LYS A 122 31.60 12.09 -2.58
CA LYS A 122 32.43 12.34 -1.39
C LYS A 122 33.64 13.23 -1.69
N ILE A 123 33.42 14.29 -2.48
CA ILE A 123 34.47 15.25 -2.81
C ILE A 123 34.77 16.11 -1.58
N GLU A 124 35.87 15.80 -0.89
CA GLU A 124 36.23 16.37 0.43
C GLU A 124 36.24 17.90 0.49
N TRP A 125 36.62 18.59 -0.60
CA TRP A 125 36.65 20.05 -0.63
C TRP A 125 35.26 20.69 -0.85
N VAL A 126 34.27 19.89 -1.25
CA VAL A 126 32.84 20.25 -1.26
C VAL A 126 32.20 20.03 0.12
N GLU A 127 32.66 19.02 0.89
CA GLU A 127 32.15 18.68 2.24
C GLU A 127 32.34 19.80 3.27
N LYS A 128 33.44 20.55 3.24
CA LYS A 128 33.78 21.55 4.28
C LYS A 128 32.94 22.85 4.27
N SER A 129 31.84 22.91 3.51
CA SER A 129 31.20 24.19 3.17
C SER A 129 30.01 24.62 4.03
N ILE A 130 29.43 23.79 4.92
CA ILE A 130 28.27 24.23 5.74
C ILE A 130 28.26 23.51 7.12
N PRO A 131 28.17 24.23 8.27
CA PRO A 131 28.03 23.62 9.60
C PRO A 131 26.60 23.12 9.87
N LEU A 132 26.49 22.10 10.72
CA LEU A 132 25.26 21.34 11.05
C LEU A 132 24.13 22.13 11.78
N PHE A 133 24.25 23.43 12.03
CA PHE A 133 23.18 24.22 12.68
C PHE A 133 23.19 25.70 12.22
N GLY A 134 22.02 26.19 11.76
CA GLY A 134 21.52 27.58 11.82
C GLY A 134 22.36 28.77 11.31
N TYR A 135 21.84 29.47 10.30
CA TYR A 135 22.05 30.88 9.94
C TYR A 135 23.47 31.50 9.99
N SER A 136 24.11 31.61 8.82
CA SER A 136 24.68 32.88 8.36
C SER A 136 24.65 32.91 6.82
N LYS A 137 24.27 34.05 6.24
CA LYS A 137 24.16 34.24 4.79
C LYS A 137 25.48 34.62 4.12
N ASP A 138 26.62 34.54 4.83
CA ASP A 138 27.89 35.14 4.40
C ASP A 138 29.11 34.22 4.56
N ASN A 139 29.02 32.94 4.13
CA ASN A 139 30.22 32.09 3.95
C ASN A 139 30.10 31.06 2.81
N LEU A 140 29.33 31.37 1.76
CA LEU A 140 29.43 30.71 0.45
C LEU A 140 30.49 31.43 -0.41
N SER A 141 31.71 31.57 0.10
CA SER A 141 32.83 32.13 -0.65
C SER A 141 33.82 31.01 -0.96
N ASN A 142 33.75 30.55 -2.21
CA ASN A 142 34.87 30.11 -3.06
C ASN A 142 34.52 28.95 -4.02
N ILE A 143 33.29 28.42 -4.05
CA ILE A 143 32.87 27.50 -5.13
C ILE A 143 32.21 28.28 -6.25
N SER A 144 32.89 28.39 -7.39
CA SER A 144 32.34 28.97 -8.62
C SER A 144 31.76 27.86 -9.50
N ILE A 145 30.50 27.99 -9.90
CA ILE A 145 29.85 27.08 -10.85
C ILE A 145 29.51 27.87 -12.10
N LYS A 146 30.10 27.49 -13.23
CA LYS A 146 29.91 28.12 -14.52
C LYS A 146 29.42 27.10 -15.52
N LYS A 147 28.62 27.56 -16.47
CA LYS A 147 28.23 26.80 -17.66
C LYS A 147 28.76 27.54 -18.88
N ASP A 148 29.29 26.82 -19.86
CA ASP A 148 29.81 27.43 -21.09
C ASP A 148 28.68 27.97 -21.99
N ASP A 149 29.04 28.80 -22.96
CA ASP A 149 28.07 29.50 -23.83
C ASP A 149 27.24 28.54 -24.70
N ASN A 150 27.74 27.32 -24.92
CA ASN A 150 27.07 26.29 -25.71
C ASN A 150 26.18 25.36 -24.86
N ASP A 151 26.13 25.55 -23.55
CA ASP A 151 25.37 24.74 -22.59
C ASP A 151 25.85 23.27 -22.53
N GLU A 152 27.09 23.02 -22.95
CA GLU A 152 27.68 21.68 -23.08
C GLU A 152 28.68 21.36 -21.96
N THR A 153 29.19 22.37 -21.24
CA THR A 153 30.17 22.16 -20.18
C THR A 153 29.74 22.87 -18.89
N ILE A 154 29.70 22.15 -17.76
CA ILE A 154 29.59 22.74 -16.42
C ILE A 154 30.96 22.62 -15.73
N THR A 155 31.51 23.74 -15.29
CA THR A 155 32.78 23.81 -14.56
C THR A 155 32.54 24.26 -13.12
N ILE A 156 33.05 23.50 -12.17
CA ILE A 156 32.96 23.77 -10.73
C ILE A 156 34.36 23.94 -10.18
N GLU A 157 34.69 25.14 -9.72
CA GLU A 157 36.03 25.54 -9.29
C GLU A 157 36.04 25.96 -7.82
N LYS A 158 37.04 25.50 -7.07
CA LYS A 158 37.38 26.02 -5.74
C LYS A 158 38.90 26.05 -5.58
N GLU A 159 39.47 27.25 -5.54
CA GLU A 159 40.91 27.50 -5.44
C GLU A 159 41.70 26.79 -6.54
N THR A 160 42.49 25.76 -6.23
CA THR A 160 43.27 24.97 -7.21
C THR A 160 42.54 23.74 -7.74
N ASN A 161 41.32 23.45 -7.26
CA ASN A 161 40.56 22.28 -7.65
C ASN A 161 39.46 22.65 -8.66
N SER A 162 39.34 21.85 -9.71
CA SER A 162 38.27 21.98 -10.72
C SER A 162 37.61 20.63 -11.00
N ILE A 163 36.29 20.65 -11.17
CA ILE A 163 35.49 19.54 -11.66
C ILE A 163 34.79 19.98 -12.94
N ILE A 164 34.87 19.15 -13.98
CA ILE A 164 34.30 19.47 -15.29
C ILE A 164 33.28 18.39 -15.66
N PHE A 165 32.04 18.80 -15.89
CA PHE A 165 31.03 17.97 -16.54
C PHE A 165 30.94 18.36 -18.02
N LYS A 166 30.99 17.37 -18.91
CA LYS A 166 30.81 17.53 -20.35
C LYS A 166 29.56 16.78 -20.79
N LEU A 167 28.62 17.49 -21.37
CA LEU A 167 27.41 16.97 -21.96
C LEU A 167 27.69 16.53 -23.40
N ASN A 168 27.28 15.30 -23.72
CA ASN A 168 27.20 14.83 -25.08
C ASN A 168 25.71 14.61 -25.41
N LYS A 169 25.08 15.61 -26.04
CA LYS A 169 23.66 15.57 -26.42
C LYS A 169 23.36 14.44 -27.41
N ARG A 170 24.30 14.11 -28.31
CA ARG A 170 24.14 13.02 -29.29
C ARG A 170 24.12 11.65 -28.63
N GLU A 171 24.99 11.43 -27.64
CA GLU A 171 25.05 10.17 -26.90
C GLU A 171 24.10 10.11 -25.70
N LYS A 172 23.35 11.20 -25.43
CA LYS A 172 22.49 11.36 -24.24
C LYS A 172 23.22 11.03 -22.94
N LYS A 173 24.45 11.52 -22.80
CA LYS A 173 25.33 11.24 -21.65
C LYS A 173 25.99 12.49 -21.12
N VAL A 174 26.28 12.46 -19.82
CA VAL A 174 27.14 13.44 -19.15
C VAL A 174 28.39 12.72 -18.66
N THR A 175 29.56 13.19 -19.07
CA THR A 175 30.84 12.71 -18.55
C THR A 175 31.35 13.69 -17.51
N LEU A 176 31.70 13.16 -16.35
CA LEU A 176 32.30 13.92 -15.27
C LEU A 176 33.80 13.59 -15.20
N GLU A 177 34.64 14.60 -15.32
CA GLU A 177 36.08 14.51 -15.11
C GLU A 177 36.41 15.16 -13.76
N ALA A 178 36.86 14.34 -12.80
CA ALA A 178 37.28 14.78 -11.49
C ALA A 178 38.50 13.99 -11.01
N VAL A 179 39.58 14.68 -10.62
CA VAL A 179 40.78 14.09 -9.98
C VAL A 179 41.31 12.83 -10.70
N GLY A 180 41.43 12.90 -12.04
CA GLY A 180 41.97 11.81 -12.86
C GLY A 180 41.04 10.60 -13.07
N LYS A 181 39.77 10.68 -12.64
CA LYS A 181 38.73 9.67 -12.90
C LYS A 181 37.60 10.25 -13.76
N ALA A 182 37.10 9.44 -14.69
CA ALA A 182 35.98 9.78 -15.55
C ALA A 182 34.73 8.96 -15.16
N TYR A 183 33.64 9.63 -14.80
CA TYR A 183 32.35 9.00 -14.51
C TYR A 183 31.37 9.31 -15.65
N LYS A 184 30.45 8.39 -15.97
CA LYS A 184 29.46 8.57 -17.05
C LYS A 184 28.05 8.41 -16.50
N TYR A 185 27.18 9.36 -16.81
CA TYR A 185 25.78 9.42 -16.37
C TYR A 185 24.84 9.54 -17.59
N ILE A 186 23.58 9.11 -17.44
CA ILE A 186 22.59 9.19 -18.52
C ILE A 186 21.79 10.48 -18.43
N LEU A 187 21.45 11.03 -19.59
CA LEU A 187 20.60 12.19 -19.77
C LEU A 187 19.19 11.75 -20.21
N LYS A 188 18.16 12.28 -19.55
CA LYS A 188 16.75 12.12 -19.96
C LYS A 188 16.09 13.48 -20.10
N GLU A 189 15.28 13.63 -21.13
CA GLU A 189 14.45 14.81 -21.32
C GLU A 189 13.10 14.58 -20.68
N GLU A 190 12.75 15.39 -19.68
CA GLU A 190 11.48 15.31 -18.97
C GLU A 190 10.90 16.72 -18.82
N ASN A 191 9.66 16.90 -19.28
CA ASN A 191 8.97 18.21 -19.27
C ASN A 191 9.78 19.33 -19.96
N GLY A 192 10.48 19.00 -21.05
CA GLY A 192 11.31 19.95 -21.80
C GLY A 192 12.62 20.37 -21.12
N LYS A 193 13.02 19.67 -20.05
CA LYS A 193 14.32 19.87 -19.38
C LYS A 193 15.17 18.61 -19.40
N LEU A 194 16.48 18.80 -19.54
CA LEU A 194 17.48 17.73 -19.49
C LEU A 194 17.86 17.43 -18.04
N LYS A 195 17.65 16.18 -17.62
CA LYS A 195 17.94 15.66 -16.28
C LYS A 195 19.00 14.57 -16.31
N VAL A 196 19.86 14.54 -15.29
CA VAL A 196 20.96 13.59 -15.16
C VAL A 196 20.60 12.50 -14.16
N TYR A 197 20.77 11.24 -14.56
CA TYR A 197 20.51 10.05 -13.73
C TYR A 197 21.77 9.20 -13.60
N ASP A 198 21.95 8.63 -12.40
CA ASP A 198 22.87 7.53 -12.18
C ASP A 198 22.15 6.19 -12.36
N VAL A 199 22.74 5.36 -13.22
CA VAL A 199 22.14 4.14 -13.72
C VAL A 199 23.25 3.12 -13.94
N PRO A 200 22.98 1.82 -13.75
CA PRO A 200 23.96 0.81 -14.06
C PRO A 200 24.30 0.82 -15.56
N SER A 201 25.57 0.60 -15.88
CA SER A 201 26.01 0.37 -17.25
C SER A 201 25.54 -1.01 -17.70
N ILE A 202 24.73 -1.07 -18.75
CA ILE A 202 24.23 -2.31 -19.34
C ILE A 202 24.89 -2.49 -20.71
N SER A 203 25.54 -3.62 -20.91
CA SER A 203 26.22 -3.96 -22.16
C SER A 203 25.92 -5.40 -22.54
N LYS A 204 26.06 -5.71 -23.83
CA LYS A 204 26.04 -7.10 -24.28
C LYS A 204 27.44 -7.61 -24.56
N GLY A 205 27.74 -8.81 -24.09
CA GLY A 205 29.01 -9.49 -24.36
C GLY A 205 29.03 -10.21 -25.72
N ASN A 206 30.16 -10.84 -26.02
CA ASN A 206 30.48 -11.44 -27.32
C ASN A 206 29.30 -12.20 -27.97
N LYS A 207 28.94 -11.79 -29.19
CA LYS A 207 27.87 -12.41 -30.03
C LYS A 207 26.47 -12.45 -29.39
N ASN A 208 26.06 -11.42 -28.64
CA ASN A 208 24.77 -11.37 -27.93
C ASN A 208 24.61 -12.46 -26.85
N LYS A 209 25.71 -13.11 -26.43
CA LYS A 209 25.67 -14.26 -25.51
C LYS A 209 25.73 -13.88 -24.03
N SER A 210 25.87 -12.61 -23.69
CA SER A 210 25.71 -12.15 -22.31
C SER A 210 25.11 -10.76 -22.24
N ILE A 211 24.44 -10.45 -21.14
CA ILE A 211 24.07 -9.09 -20.72
C ILE A 211 24.85 -8.83 -19.43
N ASN A 212 25.73 -7.83 -19.44
CA ASN A 212 26.52 -7.43 -18.29
C ASN A 212 25.95 -6.09 -17.77
N ILE A 213 25.62 -6.06 -16.48
CA ILE A 213 25.10 -4.90 -15.76
C ILE A 213 26.14 -4.57 -14.69
N THR A 214 26.69 -3.37 -14.70
CA THR A 214 27.74 -2.97 -13.76
C THR A 214 27.45 -1.60 -13.18
N LYS A 215 27.60 -1.45 -11.87
CA LYS A 215 27.52 -0.16 -11.17
C LYS A 215 28.47 -0.18 -9.99
N ASP A 216 29.41 0.76 -9.96
CA ASP A 216 30.48 0.80 -8.96
C ASP A 216 31.24 -0.54 -8.86
N ASN A 217 31.26 -1.16 -7.66
CA ASN A 217 31.89 -2.46 -7.39
C ASN A 217 30.93 -3.65 -7.56
N ASN A 218 29.72 -3.44 -8.07
CA ASN A 218 28.72 -4.48 -8.25
C ASN A 218 28.56 -4.84 -9.73
N SER A 219 28.42 -6.12 -10.00
CA SER A 219 28.15 -6.63 -11.35
C SER A 219 27.12 -7.75 -11.36
N LEU A 220 26.28 -7.75 -12.40
CA LEU A 220 25.42 -8.86 -12.78
C LEU A 220 25.78 -9.28 -14.20
N VAL A 221 25.86 -10.57 -14.45
CA VAL A 221 26.13 -11.10 -15.77
C VAL A 221 25.10 -12.17 -16.09
N PHE A 222 24.16 -11.87 -17.00
CA PHE A 222 23.35 -12.90 -17.63
C PHE A 222 24.14 -13.53 -18.77
N LYS A 223 24.24 -14.86 -18.83
CA LYS A 223 24.88 -15.63 -19.90
C LYS A 223 23.83 -16.45 -20.63
N LEU A 224 23.70 -16.24 -21.93
CA LEU A 224 22.80 -16.95 -22.81
C LEU A 224 23.50 -18.19 -23.40
N ASN A 225 22.98 -19.36 -23.06
CA ASN A 225 23.32 -20.61 -23.73
C ASN A 225 22.21 -20.97 -24.72
N LYS A 226 22.39 -20.55 -25.99
CA LYS A 226 21.43 -20.82 -27.07
C LYS A 226 21.21 -22.32 -27.32
N THR A 227 22.25 -23.14 -27.19
CA THR A 227 22.18 -24.58 -27.42
C THR A 227 21.36 -25.28 -26.34
N GLN A 228 21.48 -24.83 -25.09
CA GLN A 228 20.73 -25.40 -23.96
C GLN A 228 19.40 -24.67 -23.67
N LYS A 229 19.06 -23.64 -24.45
CA LYS A 229 17.90 -22.74 -24.21
C LYS A 229 17.82 -22.23 -22.76
N LYS A 230 18.97 -21.87 -22.19
CA LYS A 230 19.09 -21.38 -20.82
C LYS A 230 19.70 -19.99 -20.75
N VAL A 231 19.28 -19.22 -19.75
CA VAL A 231 19.98 -18.02 -19.30
C VAL A 231 20.45 -18.22 -17.88
N THR A 232 21.74 -17.97 -17.65
CA THR A 232 22.38 -18.07 -16.33
C THR A 232 22.70 -16.67 -15.82
N LEU A 233 22.22 -16.25 -14.66
CA LEU A 233 22.55 -14.97 -14.03
C LEU A 233 23.63 -15.18 -12.96
N GLU A 234 24.77 -14.51 -13.08
CA GLU A 234 25.83 -14.46 -12.09
C GLU A 234 25.85 -13.09 -11.40
N ILE A 235 25.97 -13.05 -10.08
CA ILE A 235 26.00 -11.80 -9.27
C ILE A 235 27.34 -11.70 -8.55
N ALA A 236 28.11 -10.63 -8.73
CA ALA A 236 29.32 -10.38 -7.94
C ALA A 236 29.24 -9.01 -7.23
N CYS A 237 29.33 -9.01 -5.89
CA CYS A 237 29.27 -7.81 -5.05
C CYS A 237 30.58 -7.58 -4.26
N GLY A 238 31.18 -6.41 -4.40
CA GLY A 238 32.37 -6.00 -3.63
C GLY A 238 32.07 -5.47 -2.23
N ILE A 239 32.10 -6.36 -1.23
CA ILE A 239 32.31 -6.18 0.24
C ILE A 239 31.61 -5.00 0.97
N SER A 240 30.61 -5.32 1.82
CA SER A 240 30.68 -5.18 3.29
C SER A 240 29.42 -5.77 3.96
N LYS A 241 29.62 -6.54 5.03
CA LYS A 241 28.58 -7.21 5.83
C LYS A 241 27.59 -6.22 6.45
N THR A 242 26.29 -6.30 6.14
CA THR A 242 25.20 -6.11 7.13
C THR A 242 23.82 -6.54 6.58
N LYS A 243 23.13 -7.39 7.36
CA LYS A 243 21.70 -7.76 7.34
C LYS A 243 21.06 -8.24 6.02
N PHE A 244 21.27 -9.51 5.68
CA PHE A 244 20.15 -10.36 5.26
C PHE A 244 19.72 -11.19 6.47
N LEU A 245 18.48 -10.96 6.93
CA LEU A 245 17.91 -11.54 8.14
C LEU A 245 17.94 -13.07 8.10
N LYS A 246 18.37 -13.66 9.22
CA LYS A 246 18.12 -15.07 9.57
C LYS A 246 16.61 -15.30 9.58
N SER A 247 16.10 -16.17 8.70
CA SER A 247 14.74 -16.69 8.82
C SER A 247 14.68 -17.69 9.97
N HIS A 248 13.99 -17.32 11.04
CA HIS A 248 13.37 -18.27 11.95
C HIS A 248 12.17 -18.93 11.25
N ASN A 249 12.04 -20.23 11.49
CA ASN A 249 10.95 -21.13 11.11
C ASN A 249 9.57 -20.47 10.91
N GLY A 250 8.97 -20.76 9.77
CA GLY A 250 7.55 -20.56 9.49
C GLY A 250 7.34 -20.31 8.01
N SER A 251 6.62 -21.21 7.35
CA SER A 251 6.04 -21.05 6.02
C SER A 251 5.52 -19.64 5.80
N ASP A 252 6.00 -18.96 4.75
CA ASP A 252 5.16 -18.26 3.78
C ASP A 252 5.98 -17.68 2.60
N VAL A 253 5.54 -18.05 1.40
CA VAL A 253 5.72 -17.40 0.09
C VAL A 253 7.17 -17.10 -0.38
N ILE A 254 7.91 -18.16 -0.74
CA ILE A 254 8.90 -18.13 -1.82
C ILE A 254 8.75 -19.41 -2.64
N SER A 255 7.81 -19.42 -3.58
CA SER A 255 7.70 -20.50 -4.56
C SER A 255 8.77 -20.33 -5.65
N LYS A 256 9.63 -21.35 -5.76
CA LYS A 256 10.46 -21.69 -6.93
C LYS A 256 11.58 -20.71 -7.33
N THR A 257 12.75 -20.92 -6.75
CA THR A 257 14.02 -20.74 -7.47
C THR A 257 14.95 -21.88 -7.07
N LYS A 258 15.37 -22.72 -8.03
CA LYS A 258 16.28 -23.84 -7.77
C LYS A 258 17.70 -23.25 -7.61
N PHE A 259 18.18 -23.16 -6.37
CA PHE A 259 19.58 -22.87 -6.07
C PHE A 259 20.45 -23.99 -6.65
N LEU A 260 21.37 -23.68 -7.56
CA LEU A 260 22.40 -24.61 -8.01
C LEU A 260 23.77 -23.97 -7.82
N LYS A 261 24.51 -24.55 -6.87
CA LYS A 261 25.92 -24.33 -6.48
C LYS A 261 26.26 -23.01 -5.79
N ASP A 262 26.37 -23.10 -4.47
CA ASP A 262 27.27 -22.27 -3.67
C ASP A 262 28.68 -22.85 -3.87
N THR A 263 29.49 -22.26 -4.76
CA THR A 263 30.93 -22.57 -4.82
C THR A 263 31.65 -21.60 -3.91
N ASN A 264 32.35 -22.14 -2.91
CA ASN A 264 33.10 -21.45 -1.86
C ASN A 264 34.31 -20.60 -2.35
N ASP A 265 34.22 -19.95 -3.51
CA ASP A 265 35.18 -18.95 -3.95
C ASP A 265 34.46 -17.62 -4.22
N GLY A 266 34.60 -16.67 -3.30
CA GLY A 266 34.42 -15.25 -3.57
C GLY A 266 33.04 -14.79 -4.04
N GLY A 267 32.00 -14.94 -3.21
CA GLY A 267 30.84 -14.04 -3.22
C GLY A 267 29.94 -14.00 -4.46
N CYS A 268 29.92 -15.06 -5.30
CA CYS A 268 29.10 -15.10 -6.51
C CYS A 268 27.88 -16.04 -6.39
N LYS A 269 26.66 -15.56 -6.71
CA LYS A 269 25.41 -16.35 -6.76
C LYS A 269 24.92 -16.54 -8.19
N THR A 270 24.45 -17.74 -8.53
CA THR A 270 24.06 -18.12 -9.90
C THR A 270 22.59 -18.60 -10.02
N TYR A 271 21.81 -18.08 -10.99
CA TYR A 271 20.39 -18.44 -11.23
C TYR A 271 20.15 -18.91 -12.68
N GLU A 272 19.27 -19.89 -12.94
CA GLU A 272 18.94 -20.38 -14.31
C GLU A 272 17.47 -20.15 -14.73
N TYR A 273 17.24 -19.69 -15.96
CA TYR A 273 15.92 -19.43 -16.58
C TYR A 273 15.76 -20.13 -17.95
N ILE A 274 14.53 -20.47 -18.35
CA ILE A 274 14.15 -21.18 -19.60
C ILE A 274 13.68 -20.17 -20.68
N LEU A 275 13.96 -20.46 -21.97
CA LEU A 275 13.69 -19.56 -23.12
C LEU A 275 12.76 -20.16 -24.19
N GLU A 276 11.92 -19.33 -24.81
CA GLU A 276 11.19 -19.61 -26.08
C GLU A 276 11.59 -18.62 -27.20
N GLU A 277 11.58 -19.07 -28.47
CA GLU A 277 11.72 -18.22 -29.68
C GLU A 277 10.35 -18.05 -30.37
N GLU A 278 9.92 -16.80 -30.57
CA GLU A 278 8.72 -16.44 -31.34
C GLU A 278 9.11 -15.37 -32.37
N GLY A 279 9.06 -15.71 -33.67
CA GLY A 279 9.36 -14.77 -34.77
C GLY A 279 10.76 -14.13 -34.70
N ASP A 280 11.81 -14.93 -34.52
CA ASP A 280 13.23 -14.53 -34.35
C ASP A 280 13.57 -13.79 -33.04
N LYS A 281 12.72 -13.86 -31.99
CA LYS A 281 12.92 -13.18 -30.70
C LYS A 281 12.70 -14.07 -29.46
N LEU A 282 13.43 -13.81 -28.37
CA LEU A 282 13.53 -14.70 -27.18
C LEU A 282 12.75 -14.22 -25.92
N ASN A 283 11.84 -15.05 -25.34
CA ASN A 283 10.94 -14.75 -24.20
C ASN A 283 11.11 -15.72 -22.96
N ILE A 284 10.71 -15.33 -21.73
CA ILE A 284 10.85 -16.09 -20.43
C ILE A 284 9.52 -16.11 -19.60
N TYR A 285 9.02 -17.27 -19.09
CA TYR A 285 7.66 -17.50 -18.49
C TYR A 285 7.61 -18.14 -17.06
N GLU A 286 6.43 -18.13 -16.37
CA GLU A 286 6.22 -18.45 -14.92
C GLU A 286 5.22 -19.62 -14.55
N GLU A 287 4.34 -20.17 -15.40
CA GLU A 287 3.30 -21.15 -14.94
C GLU A 287 3.65 -22.66 -14.99
N LYS A 288 3.18 -23.44 -13.98
CA LYS A 288 3.51 -24.88 -13.77
C LYS A 288 3.01 -25.80 -14.91
N LYS A 289 1.86 -25.52 -15.53
CA LYS A 289 1.28 -26.34 -16.62
C LYS A 289 1.99 -26.10 -17.97
N ASP A 290 2.31 -24.85 -18.27
CA ASP A 290 3.05 -24.47 -19.47
C ASP A 290 4.50 -24.99 -19.43
N ALA A 291 5.12 -25.04 -18.24
CA ALA A 291 6.42 -25.67 -18.03
C ALA A 291 6.42 -27.18 -18.34
N ILE A 292 5.32 -27.89 -18.08
CA ILE A 292 5.20 -29.31 -18.44
C ILE A 292 5.11 -29.48 -19.97
N GLU A 293 4.30 -28.67 -20.66
CA GLU A 293 4.18 -28.73 -22.12
C GLU A 293 5.52 -28.42 -22.80
N PHE A 294 6.23 -27.41 -22.31
CA PHE A 294 7.56 -27.07 -22.79
C PHE A 294 8.60 -28.18 -22.56
N LEU A 295 8.63 -28.77 -21.36
CA LEU A 295 9.56 -29.86 -21.06
C LEU A 295 9.21 -31.13 -21.86
N LYS A 296 7.94 -31.37 -22.18
CA LYS A 296 7.51 -32.44 -23.10
C LYS A 296 7.99 -32.20 -24.53
N GLU A 297 7.95 -30.96 -25.02
CA GLU A 297 8.54 -30.59 -26.31
C GLU A 297 10.08 -30.73 -26.31
N ALA A 298 10.74 -30.49 -25.18
CA ALA A 298 12.18 -30.73 -25.04
C ALA A 298 12.52 -32.23 -25.09
N ILE A 299 11.72 -33.07 -24.42
CA ILE A 299 11.85 -34.54 -24.48
C ILE A 299 11.65 -35.07 -25.90
N LYS A 300 10.76 -34.47 -26.71
CA LYS A 300 10.61 -34.83 -28.13
C LYS A 300 11.86 -34.58 -28.97
N LYS A 301 12.72 -33.65 -28.54
CA LYS A 301 13.97 -33.29 -29.25
C LYS A 301 15.18 -34.04 -28.72
N GLU A 302 15.15 -34.44 -27.45
CA GLU A 302 16.16 -35.26 -26.79
C GLU A 302 15.48 -36.24 -25.82
N GLU A 303 15.22 -37.46 -26.30
CA GLU A 303 14.39 -38.45 -25.62
C GLU A 303 14.95 -38.92 -24.26
N ASN A 304 16.26 -38.74 -24.03
CA ASN A 304 16.94 -39.12 -22.79
C ASN A 304 17.32 -37.91 -21.91
N PHE A 305 16.56 -36.81 -21.98
CA PHE A 305 16.86 -35.62 -21.19
C PHE A 305 16.45 -35.80 -19.71
N LEU A 306 17.33 -36.46 -18.94
CA LEU A 306 17.17 -36.84 -17.53
C LEU A 306 16.56 -35.72 -16.65
N PHE A 307 17.08 -34.50 -16.77
CA PHE A 307 16.65 -33.38 -15.94
C PHE A 307 15.25 -32.88 -16.31
N ALA A 308 14.84 -32.97 -17.58
CA ALA A 308 13.49 -32.61 -17.97
C ALA A 308 12.47 -33.58 -17.38
N HIS A 309 12.72 -34.89 -17.47
CA HIS A 309 11.89 -35.90 -16.81
C HIS A 309 11.79 -35.67 -15.30
N TYR A 310 12.91 -35.34 -14.63
CA TYR A 310 12.92 -35.12 -13.18
C TYR A 310 12.10 -33.88 -12.78
N VAL A 311 12.23 -32.79 -13.55
CA VAL A 311 11.50 -31.56 -13.29
C VAL A 311 10.01 -31.73 -13.60
N ILE A 312 9.64 -32.42 -14.68
CA ILE A 312 8.24 -32.76 -14.96
C ILE A 312 7.66 -33.60 -13.81
N GLY A 313 8.38 -34.64 -13.35
CA GLY A 313 7.94 -35.48 -12.23
C GLY A 313 7.69 -34.69 -10.95
N PHE A 314 8.59 -33.76 -10.63
CA PHE A 314 8.44 -32.84 -9.50
C PHE A 314 7.23 -31.91 -9.66
N ILE A 315 7.02 -31.35 -10.86
CA ILE A 315 5.88 -30.46 -11.13
C ILE A 315 4.56 -31.24 -11.03
N TYR A 316 4.51 -32.48 -11.53
CA TYR A 316 3.32 -33.32 -11.40
C TYR A 316 3.02 -33.68 -9.94
N ASN A 317 4.03 -33.99 -9.14
CA ASN A 317 3.86 -34.23 -7.70
C ASN A 317 3.29 -33.00 -6.98
N GLU A 318 3.77 -31.81 -7.32
CA GLU A 318 3.27 -30.52 -6.81
C GLU A 318 1.85 -30.17 -7.27
N LEU A 319 1.39 -30.77 -8.36
CA LEU A 319 0.01 -30.65 -8.87
C LEU A 319 -0.88 -31.79 -8.36
N ASN A 320 -0.38 -32.64 -7.46
CA ASN A 320 -1.02 -33.85 -6.95
C ASN A 320 -1.38 -34.89 -8.03
N ASP A 321 -0.77 -34.80 -9.23
CA ASP A 321 -0.87 -35.82 -10.28
C ASP A 321 0.22 -36.88 -10.07
N TYR A 322 0.01 -37.72 -9.06
CA TYR A 322 1.03 -38.65 -8.60
C TYR A 322 1.33 -39.78 -9.58
N ASN A 323 0.37 -40.16 -10.44
CA ASN A 323 0.59 -41.18 -11.47
C ASN A 323 1.55 -40.67 -12.54
N SER A 324 1.32 -39.45 -13.04
CA SER A 324 2.22 -38.81 -14.00
C SER A 324 3.59 -38.53 -13.37
N ALA A 325 3.64 -38.12 -12.09
CA ALA A 325 4.90 -37.91 -11.38
C ALA A 325 5.74 -39.20 -11.28
N LYS A 326 5.08 -40.31 -10.95
CA LYS A 326 5.70 -41.64 -10.82
C LYS A 326 6.34 -42.08 -12.14
N GLU A 327 5.62 -41.96 -13.26
CA GLU A 327 6.12 -42.34 -14.57
C GLU A 327 7.38 -41.57 -14.96
N GLU A 328 7.40 -40.27 -14.68
CA GLU A 328 8.52 -39.38 -15.03
C GLU A 328 9.75 -39.65 -14.15
N PHE A 329 9.59 -39.95 -12.85
CA PHE A 329 10.71 -40.37 -12.01
C PHE A 329 11.25 -41.77 -12.37
N ILE A 330 10.39 -42.70 -12.81
CA ILE A 330 10.85 -44.00 -13.33
C ILE A 330 11.68 -43.82 -14.60
N LYS A 331 11.27 -42.91 -15.50
CA LYS A 331 12.07 -42.55 -16.68
C LYS A 331 13.44 -42.00 -16.27
N CYS A 332 13.50 -41.15 -15.24
CA CYS A 332 14.79 -40.67 -14.72
C CYS A 332 15.71 -41.81 -14.30
N ILE A 333 15.18 -42.76 -13.53
CA ILE A 333 15.93 -43.93 -13.07
C ILE A 333 16.39 -44.83 -14.23
N SER A 334 15.59 -44.91 -15.31
CA SER A 334 15.95 -45.67 -16.50
C SER A 334 17.08 -45.02 -17.31
N ILE A 335 17.14 -43.69 -17.31
CA ILE A 335 18.17 -42.90 -18.00
C ILE A 335 19.47 -42.86 -17.17
N ASP A 336 19.37 -42.65 -15.86
CA ASP A 336 20.49 -42.71 -14.92
C ASP A 336 20.11 -43.51 -13.65
N LYS A 337 20.65 -44.72 -13.56
CA LYS A 337 20.42 -45.65 -12.45
C LYS A 337 21.05 -45.21 -11.13
N ASN A 338 21.92 -44.20 -11.14
CA ASN A 338 22.58 -43.68 -9.94
C ASN A 338 21.96 -42.36 -9.46
N PHE A 339 20.88 -41.89 -10.10
CA PHE A 339 20.29 -40.59 -9.79
C PHE A 339 19.44 -40.64 -8.52
N ALA A 340 20.11 -40.48 -7.37
CA ALA A 340 19.57 -40.61 -6.02
C ALA A 340 18.30 -39.76 -5.77
N ASP A 341 18.24 -38.56 -6.35
CA ASP A 341 17.11 -37.64 -6.23
C ASP A 341 15.82 -38.23 -6.83
N ALA A 342 15.89 -38.92 -7.96
CA ALA A 342 14.71 -39.58 -8.53
C ALA A 342 14.23 -40.77 -7.69
N TYR A 343 15.14 -41.51 -7.06
CA TYR A 343 14.76 -42.57 -6.11
C TYR A 343 14.07 -41.99 -4.86
N PHE A 344 14.57 -40.87 -4.33
CA PHE A 344 13.99 -40.21 -3.17
C PHE A 344 12.60 -39.64 -3.49
N ASP A 345 12.48 -38.86 -4.56
CA ASP A 345 11.21 -38.22 -4.91
C ASP A 345 10.16 -39.25 -5.39
N LEU A 346 10.59 -40.37 -6.00
CA LEU A 346 9.71 -41.51 -6.24
C LEU A 346 9.21 -42.15 -4.94
N GLY A 347 10.07 -42.23 -3.90
CA GLY A 347 9.66 -42.63 -2.56
C GLY A 347 8.61 -41.69 -1.96
N VAL A 348 8.77 -40.38 -2.13
CA VAL A 348 7.78 -39.37 -1.71
C VAL A 348 6.46 -39.53 -2.46
N VAL A 349 6.50 -39.72 -3.78
CA VAL A 349 5.31 -39.94 -4.62
C VAL A 349 4.58 -41.22 -4.20
N LEU A 350 5.30 -42.32 -4.00
CA LEU A 350 4.70 -43.60 -3.58
C LEU A 350 4.10 -43.51 -2.17
N LYS A 351 4.72 -42.76 -1.26
CA LYS A 351 4.17 -42.42 0.05
C LYS A 351 2.86 -41.63 -0.10
N ASN A 352 2.82 -40.62 -0.96
CA ASN A 352 1.62 -39.81 -1.21
C ASN A 352 0.46 -40.63 -1.84
N ILE A 353 0.78 -41.70 -2.58
CA ILE A 353 -0.20 -42.66 -3.13
C ILE A 353 -0.59 -43.75 -2.09
N GLY A 354 0.10 -43.81 -0.94
CA GLY A 354 -0.15 -44.82 0.10
C GLY A 354 0.56 -46.16 -0.10
N ASN A 355 1.43 -46.30 -1.10
CA ASN A 355 2.25 -47.50 -1.31
C ASN A 355 3.55 -47.44 -0.49
N PHE A 356 3.40 -47.63 0.81
CA PHE A 356 4.47 -47.51 1.80
C PHE A 356 5.57 -48.58 1.65
N ALA A 357 5.24 -49.79 1.20
CA ALA A 357 6.21 -50.86 1.03
C ALA A 357 7.23 -50.51 -0.06
N ASP A 358 6.76 -50.01 -1.20
CA ASP A 358 7.65 -49.57 -2.27
C ASP A 358 8.33 -48.25 -1.90
N ALA A 359 7.64 -47.32 -1.24
CA ALA A 359 8.24 -46.05 -0.79
C ALA A 359 9.51 -46.29 0.05
N VAL A 360 9.46 -47.20 1.04
CA VAL A 360 10.64 -47.58 1.85
C VAL A 360 11.76 -48.17 1.00
N ASN A 361 11.43 -49.04 0.04
CA ASN A 361 12.42 -49.62 -0.86
C ASN A 361 13.11 -48.55 -1.72
N TYR A 362 12.37 -47.57 -2.23
CA TYR A 362 12.93 -46.47 -3.03
C TYR A 362 13.71 -45.45 -2.17
N PHE A 363 13.28 -45.17 -0.94
CA PHE A 363 14.07 -44.38 0.00
C PHE A 363 15.40 -45.08 0.35
N ARG A 364 15.40 -46.39 0.60
CA ARG A 364 16.63 -47.15 0.86
C ARG A 364 17.60 -47.09 -0.32
N LYS A 365 17.09 -47.31 -1.53
CA LYS A 365 17.88 -47.13 -2.76
C LYS A 365 18.43 -45.71 -2.89
N SER A 366 17.66 -44.68 -2.53
CA SER A 366 18.16 -43.31 -2.54
C SER A 366 19.32 -43.10 -1.56
N VAL A 367 19.25 -43.69 -0.36
CA VAL A 367 20.32 -43.63 0.65
C VAL A 367 21.60 -44.30 0.17
N GLU A 368 21.51 -45.47 -0.47
CA GLU A 368 22.67 -46.19 -1.05
C GLU A 368 23.48 -45.32 -2.03
N PHE A 369 22.81 -44.42 -2.74
CA PHE A 369 23.45 -43.48 -3.66
C PHE A 369 23.84 -42.14 -2.99
N TYR A 370 23.07 -41.66 -1.99
CA TYR A 370 23.39 -40.43 -1.25
C TYR A 370 24.59 -40.55 -0.32
N GLU A 371 24.88 -41.74 0.24
CA GLU A 371 26.05 -41.99 1.10
C GLU A 371 27.38 -41.61 0.43
N LYS A 372 27.40 -41.43 -0.90
CA LYS A 372 28.57 -41.04 -1.68
C LYS A 372 28.67 -39.54 -1.98
N THR A 373 27.59 -38.75 -1.83
CA THR A 373 27.55 -37.37 -2.35
C THR A 373 26.69 -36.33 -1.59
N ASN A 374 25.74 -36.69 -0.71
CA ASN A 374 24.86 -35.70 -0.04
C ASN A 374 24.25 -36.17 1.31
N TYR A 375 24.81 -35.72 2.44
CA TYR A 375 24.47 -36.18 3.79
C TYR A 375 23.06 -35.80 4.28
N ASN A 376 22.52 -34.63 3.90
CA ASN A 376 21.24 -34.15 4.43
C ASN A 376 20.03 -34.90 3.87
N ARG A 377 20.00 -35.20 2.56
CA ARG A 377 18.90 -35.99 1.96
C ARG A 377 18.90 -37.45 2.41
N ALA A 378 20.07 -38.00 2.74
CA ALA A 378 20.16 -39.32 3.37
C ALA A 378 19.50 -39.33 4.76
N ILE A 379 19.68 -38.27 5.56
CA ILE A 379 18.98 -38.13 6.85
C ILE A 379 17.47 -38.10 6.66
N ASP A 380 16.96 -37.31 5.71
CA ASP A 380 15.53 -37.22 5.42
C ASP A 380 14.95 -38.57 4.97
N ALA A 381 15.65 -39.26 4.06
CA ALA A 381 15.24 -40.58 3.59
C ALA A 381 15.23 -41.63 4.72
N ASN A 382 16.24 -41.63 5.58
CA ASN A 382 16.31 -42.50 6.75
C ASN A 382 15.22 -42.20 7.78
N TRP A 383 14.86 -40.92 7.95
CA TRP A 383 13.73 -40.52 8.78
C TRP A 383 12.42 -41.09 8.23
N TRP A 384 12.18 -40.98 6.91
CA TRP A 384 11.00 -41.57 6.27
C TRP A 384 10.95 -43.09 6.41
N ILE A 385 12.08 -43.77 6.19
CA ILE A 385 12.19 -45.24 6.37
C ILE A 385 11.78 -45.63 7.79
N LYS A 386 12.39 -45.00 8.81
CA LYS A 386 12.13 -45.31 10.22
C LYS A 386 10.66 -45.10 10.60
N ASN A 387 10.06 -43.99 10.17
CA ASN A 387 8.66 -43.68 10.51
C ASN A 387 7.70 -44.63 9.79
N ILE A 388 7.91 -44.90 8.49
CA ILE A 388 7.04 -45.82 7.73
C ILE A 388 7.18 -47.27 8.24
N GLU A 389 8.37 -47.69 8.65
CA GLU A 389 8.58 -49.03 9.22
C GLU A 389 8.04 -49.16 10.65
N GLY A 390 8.10 -48.09 11.44
CA GLY A 390 7.45 -48.02 12.75
C GLY A 390 5.93 -48.22 12.69
N LEU A 391 5.29 -47.82 11.58
CA LEU A 391 3.85 -48.07 11.34
C LEU A 391 3.53 -49.55 11.06
N LYS A 392 4.49 -50.35 10.58
CA LYS A 392 4.28 -51.79 10.30
C LYS A 392 4.42 -52.69 11.53
N SER A 393 5.09 -52.21 12.59
CA SER A 393 5.32 -52.98 13.82
C SER A 393 4.11 -53.01 14.77
N ASP A 394 3.14 -52.11 14.61
CA ASP A 394 1.86 -52.20 15.34
C ASP A 394 0.88 -53.09 14.57
N GLY A 395 0.91 -54.37 14.90
CA GLY A 395 0.09 -55.39 14.28
C GLY A 395 -1.41 -55.07 14.32
N GLY A 396 -2.06 -55.16 13.15
CA GLY A 396 -3.41 -55.72 13.06
C GLY A 396 -4.61 -54.80 13.28
N LEU A 397 -4.52 -53.51 12.96
CA LEU A 397 -5.73 -52.69 12.79
C LEU A 397 -5.75 -52.17 11.36
N GLY A 398 -6.76 -52.60 10.58
CA GLY A 398 -6.95 -52.23 9.18
C GLY A 398 -7.28 -50.74 9.00
N ARG A 399 -6.28 -49.89 9.19
CA ARG A 399 -6.33 -48.45 8.92
C ARG A 399 -6.10 -48.20 7.43
N SER A 400 -6.84 -47.24 6.89
CA SER A 400 -6.70 -46.77 5.52
C SER A 400 -5.37 -46.04 5.29
N ALA A 401 -4.94 -45.93 4.04
CA ALA A 401 -3.73 -45.18 3.69
C ALA A 401 -3.84 -43.68 4.08
N GLU A 402 -5.05 -43.11 4.07
CA GLU A 402 -5.32 -41.72 4.49
C GLU A 402 -5.09 -41.50 5.99
N GLU A 403 -5.55 -42.42 6.84
CA GLU A 403 -5.34 -42.36 8.29
C GLU A 403 -3.84 -42.41 8.64
N ASN A 404 -3.08 -43.23 7.93
CA ASN A 404 -1.63 -43.31 8.12
C ASN A 404 -0.89 -42.04 7.65
N VAL A 405 -1.37 -41.38 6.59
CA VAL A 405 -0.80 -40.09 6.13
C VAL A 405 -1.08 -38.97 7.14
N ILE A 406 -2.29 -38.95 7.71
CA ILE A 406 -2.67 -37.97 8.74
C ILE A 406 -1.79 -38.15 9.98
N ASP A 407 -1.58 -39.39 10.45
CA ASP A 407 -0.77 -39.66 11.64
C ASP A 407 0.69 -39.20 11.46
N VAL A 408 1.27 -39.37 10.27
CA VAL A 408 2.63 -38.86 9.96
C VAL A 408 2.67 -37.32 9.97
N ILE A 409 1.66 -36.66 9.39
CA ILE A 409 1.57 -35.18 9.43
C ILE A 409 1.42 -34.68 10.87
N VAL A 410 0.58 -35.36 11.66
CA VAL A 410 0.34 -35.03 13.06
C VAL A 410 1.61 -35.22 13.89
N GLU A 411 2.40 -36.28 13.65
CA GLU A 411 3.69 -36.50 14.31
C GLU A 411 4.75 -35.46 13.89
N ASP A 412 4.86 -35.08 12.61
CA ASP A 412 5.78 -34.01 12.17
C ASP A 412 5.43 -32.65 12.81
N LEU A 413 4.14 -32.37 12.97
CA LEU A 413 3.66 -31.16 13.64
C LEU A 413 3.70 -31.25 15.18
N ARG A 414 3.87 -32.45 15.75
CA ARG A 414 3.82 -32.69 17.20
C ARG A 414 4.87 -31.88 17.96
N ASP A 415 6.10 -31.83 17.43
CA ASP A 415 7.21 -31.07 18.03
C ASP A 415 7.04 -29.54 17.89
N ARG A 416 6.14 -29.08 17.01
CA ARG A 416 5.82 -27.66 16.79
C ARG A 416 4.45 -27.27 17.35
N LYS A 417 3.71 -28.23 17.90
CA LYS A 417 2.32 -28.09 18.36
C LYS A 417 2.14 -26.90 19.30
N GLU A 418 2.97 -26.79 20.32
CA GLU A 418 2.85 -25.72 21.32
C GLU A 418 3.01 -24.32 20.70
N LYS A 419 3.98 -24.14 19.80
CA LYS A 419 4.21 -22.87 19.10
C LYS A 419 3.07 -22.54 18.13
N LEU A 420 2.57 -23.55 17.42
CA LEU A 420 1.46 -23.40 16.47
C LEU A 420 0.17 -23.00 17.21
N PHE A 421 -0.24 -23.76 18.23
CA PHE A 421 -1.44 -23.46 19.00
C PHE A 421 -1.33 -22.16 19.78
N LYS A 422 -0.15 -21.79 20.28
CA LYS A 422 0.07 -20.45 20.86
C LYS A 422 -0.24 -19.35 19.85
N TYR A 423 0.27 -19.45 18.62
CA TYR A 423 0.03 -18.46 17.57
C TYR A 423 -1.45 -18.41 17.14
N ILE A 424 -2.10 -19.56 16.99
CA ILE A 424 -3.53 -19.65 16.65
C ILE A 424 -4.37 -19.00 17.74
N ASN A 425 -4.16 -19.38 19.00
CA ASN A 425 -4.91 -18.84 20.14
C ASN A 425 -4.71 -17.32 20.27
N GLU A 426 -3.48 -16.81 20.11
CA GLU A 426 -3.22 -15.37 20.13
C GLU A 426 -3.98 -14.59 19.04
N LYS A 427 -4.18 -15.19 17.86
CA LYS A 427 -4.93 -14.57 16.76
C LYS A 427 -6.43 -14.69 16.96
N GLU A 428 -6.91 -15.84 17.42
CA GLU A 428 -8.31 -16.04 17.79
C GLU A 428 -8.75 -15.09 18.90
N ASP A 429 -7.94 -14.92 19.95
CA ASP A 429 -8.27 -14.05 21.08
C ASP A 429 -8.37 -12.59 20.64
N LYS A 430 -7.50 -12.14 19.71
CA LYS A 430 -7.60 -10.81 19.11
C LYS A 430 -8.91 -10.63 18.35
N LEU A 431 -9.29 -11.60 17.52
CA LEU A 431 -10.55 -11.54 16.79
C LEU A 431 -11.74 -11.56 17.75
N LYS A 432 -11.79 -12.50 18.70
CA LYS A 432 -12.84 -12.61 19.72
C LYS A 432 -13.01 -11.31 20.52
N ASN A 433 -11.91 -10.64 20.86
CA ASN A 433 -11.95 -9.34 21.52
C ASN A 433 -12.52 -8.25 20.61
N PHE A 434 -12.19 -8.28 19.32
CA PHE A 434 -12.64 -7.27 18.36
C PHE A 434 -14.12 -7.42 17.95
N VAL A 435 -14.62 -8.66 17.85
CA VAL A 435 -16.04 -8.96 17.61
C VAL A 435 -16.82 -9.20 18.91
N SER A 436 -16.27 -8.83 20.07
CA SER A 436 -16.91 -9.01 21.36
C SER A 436 -18.24 -8.25 21.44
N ALA A 437 -19.24 -8.82 22.11
CA ALA A 437 -20.51 -8.15 22.41
C ALA A 437 -20.37 -6.95 23.37
N LYS A 438 -19.29 -6.89 24.14
CA LYS A 438 -19.05 -5.87 25.17
C LYS A 438 -18.45 -4.60 24.55
N LYS A 439 -19.06 -3.44 24.79
CA LYS A 439 -18.48 -2.13 24.45
C LYS A 439 -17.20 -1.86 25.24
N THR A 440 -16.24 -1.18 24.63
CA THR A 440 -15.02 -0.71 25.29
C THR A 440 -15.23 0.65 25.96
N ILE A 441 -16.12 1.47 25.39
CA ILE A 441 -16.42 2.82 25.87
C ILE A 441 -17.28 2.74 27.14
N THR A 442 -16.65 2.92 28.31
CA THR A 442 -17.30 2.74 29.63
C THR A 442 -17.24 3.96 30.55
N LYS A 443 -16.18 4.79 30.48
CA LYS A 443 -15.99 5.98 31.32
C LYS A 443 -16.16 7.27 30.54
N ASP A 444 -15.19 7.61 29.70
CA ASP A 444 -15.20 8.83 28.88
C ASP A 444 -16.07 8.60 27.65
N LYS A 445 -17.29 9.16 27.68
CA LYS A 445 -18.31 8.90 26.66
C LYS A 445 -18.36 9.91 25.52
N ASN A 446 -17.67 11.05 25.66
CA ASN A 446 -17.77 12.19 24.75
C ASN A 446 -16.39 12.59 24.24
N PHE A 447 -16.05 12.16 23.03
CA PHE A 447 -14.76 12.46 22.42
C PHE A 447 -14.80 12.31 20.91
N ILE A 448 -13.85 12.91 20.21
CA ILE A 448 -13.52 12.58 18.82
C ILE A 448 -12.09 12.08 18.72
N VAL A 449 -11.88 11.03 17.91
CA VAL A 449 -10.56 10.46 17.60
C VAL A 449 -10.27 10.63 16.12
N VAL A 450 -9.08 11.16 15.82
CA VAL A 450 -8.50 11.10 14.49
C VAL A 450 -7.89 9.72 14.31
N LEU A 451 -8.42 8.95 13.36
CA LEU A 451 -7.95 7.59 13.03
C LEU A 451 -7.30 7.55 11.65
N ARG A 452 -6.82 8.70 11.17
CA ARG A 452 -6.24 8.87 9.85
C ARG A 452 -4.94 9.67 9.89
N ARG A 453 -3.99 9.30 9.04
CA ARG A 453 -2.72 10.02 8.86
C ARG A 453 -2.63 10.67 7.49
N TRP A 454 -2.79 9.90 6.41
CA TRP A 454 -2.58 10.35 5.04
C TRP A 454 -3.88 10.57 4.26
N ASN A 455 -3.80 11.43 3.24
CA ASN A 455 -4.88 11.70 2.29
C ASN A 455 -4.94 10.71 1.10
N SER A 456 -5.91 10.96 0.23
CA SER A 456 -6.36 10.17 -0.91
C SER A 456 -5.26 9.66 -1.85
N TYR A 457 -5.26 8.35 -2.09
CA TYR A 457 -4.41 7.55 -2.99
C TYR A 457 -3.04 7.11 -2.48
N THR A 458 -2.35 7.87 -1.63
CA THR A 458 -0.98 7.49 -1.22
C THR A 458 -0.94 6.15 -0.47
N PRO A 459 -1.87 5.87 0.47
CA PRO A 459 -1.98 4.53 1.07
C PRO A 459 -2.27 3.41 0.06
N ALA A 460 -2.90 3.70 -1.08
CA ALA A 460 -3.14 2.72 -2.13
C ALA A 460 -1.89 2.42 -2.98
N LEU A 461 -0.95 3.36 -3.06
CA LEU A 461 0.24 3.30 -3.91
C LEU A 461 1.55 2.99 -3.16
N SER A 462 1.55 3.01 -1.82
CA SER A 462 2.76 2.74 -1.04
C SER A 462 3.27 1.31 -1.26
N SER A 463 4.55 1.17 -1.60
CA SER A 463 5.27 -0.11 -1.65
C SER A 463 5.61 -0.68 -0.27
N ASP A 464 5.43 0.11 0.79
CA ASP A 464 5.70 -0.24 2.17
C ASP A 464 4.38 -0.37 2.93
N ILE A 465 4.07 -1.60 3.36
CA ILE A 465 2.83 -1.95 4.06
C ILE A 465 2.71 -1.17 5.39
N GLU A 466 3.83 -0.87 6.06
CA GLU A 466 3.82 -0.14 7.33
C GLU A 466 3.51 1.35 7.15
N ARG A 467 3.71 1.90 5.94
CA ARG A 467 3.42 3.30 5.61
C ARG A 467 1.98 3.57 5.20
N ARG A 468 1.21 2.53 4.89
CA ARG A 468 -0.21 2.65 4.51
C ARG A 468 -1.05 2.98 5.73
N LYS A 469 -1.22 4.28 5.99
CA LYS A 469 -1.99 4.80 7.14
C LYS A 469 -3.02 5.83 6.66
N GLY A 470 -4.00 5.35 5.90
CA GLY A 470 -5.25 6.08 5.66
C GLY A 470 -6.10 6.13 6.94
N GLY A 471 -7.43 6.11 6.81
CA GLY A 471 -8.32 5.79 7.92
C GLY A 471 -9.62 6.58 7.85
N GLY A 472 -10.02 7.16 8.99
CA GLY A 472 -11.23 7.97 9.13
C GLY A 472 -11.27 8.69 10.47
N TYR A 473 -12.48 8.87 11.01
CA TYR A 473 -12.70 9.38 12.36
C TYR A 473 -13.66 8.52 13.14
N PHE A 474 -13.56 8.64 14.46
CA PHE A 474 -14.53 8.05 15.38
C PHE A 474 -14.99 9.09 16.39
N LEU A 475 -16.27 9.43 16.35
CA LEU A 475 -16.94 10.32 17.29
C LEU A 475 -17.73 9.47 18.29
N SER A 476 -17.47 9.65 19.58
CA SER A 476 -18.34 9.14 20.64
C SER A 476 -19.09 10.31 21.27
N TRP A 477 -20.41 10.21 21.32
CA TRP A 477 -21.26 11.19 22.00
C TRP A 477 -22.36 10.48 22.78
N ASP A 478 -22.44 10.76 24.07
CA ASP A 478 -23.31 10.08 25.04
C ASP A 478 -23.19 8.55 24.94
N GLY A 479 -21.96 8.05 24.76
CA GLY A 479 -21.63 6.62 24.67
C GLY A 479 -22.07 5.94 23.37
N ARG A 480 -22.55 6.72 22.39
CA ARG A 480 -22.86 6.24 21.04
C ARG A 480 -21.68 6.51 20.12
N GLY A 481 -21.21 5.49 19.41
CA GLY A 481 -20.09 5.62 18.48
C GLY A 481 -20.54 5.85 17.05
N ILE A 482 -19.96 6.85 16.41
CA ILE A 482 -20.19 7.21 15.01
C ILE A 482 -18.85 7.10 14.29
N VAL A 483 -18.75 6.16 13.36
CA VAL A 483 -17.64 6.05 12.43
C VAL A 483 -17.88 7.03 11.28
N ILE A 484 -16.85 7.76 10.88
CA ILE A 484 -16.91 8.72 9.77
C ILE A 484 -15.79 8.36 8.78
N ASP A 485 -16.19 8.08 7.53
CA ASP A 485 -15.34 7.77 6.40
C ASP A 485 -14.34 6.63 6.68
N PRO A 486 -14.79 5.37 6.81
CA PRO A 486 -13.92 4.22 7.03
C PRO A 486 -13.11 3.86 5.76
N GLY A 487 -12.06 4.64 5.52
CA GLY A 487 -11.10 4.45 4.45
C GLY A 487 -10.01 3.42 4.73
N PHE A 488 -8.91 3.51 3.98
CA PHE A 488 -7.81 2.53 4.05
C PHE A 488 -7.27 2.38 5.46
N ASN A 489 -7.19 1.13 5.95
CA ASN A 489 -6.64 0.80 7.27
C ASN A 489 -7.48 1.34 8.45
N PHE A 490 -8.73 1.76 8.22
CA PHE A 490 -9.61 2.20 9.29
C PHE A 490 -9.75 1.13 10.38
N ILE A 491 -10.02 -0.14 10.01
CA ILE A 491 -10.23 -1.23 10.99
C ILE A 491 -8.99 -1.43 11.87
N GLU A 492 -7.80 -1.42 11.25
CA GLU A 492 -6.53 -1.56 11.95
C GLU A 492 -6.32 -0.41 12.93
N ASN A 493 -6.52 0.84 12.47
CA ASN A 493 -6.37 2.03 13.29
C ASN A 493 -7.40 2.08 14.43
N PHE A 494 -8.63 1.67 14.17
CA PHE A 494 -9.73 1.61 15.13
C PHE A 494 -9.43 0.60 16.25
N PHE A 495 -9.02 -0.62 15.89
CA PHE A 495 -8.61 -1.64 16.85
C PHE A 495 -7.36 -1.25 17.64
N ALA A 496 -6.35 -0.67 16.99
CA ALA A 496 -5.11 -0.22 17.65
C ALA A 496 -5.35 0.90 18.66
N ASN A 497 -6.45 1.65 18.55
CA ASN A 497 -6.88 2.65 19.52
C ASN A 497 -7.82 2.09 20.60
N GLY A 498 -7.95 0.76 20.68
CA GLY A 498 -8.65 0.06 21.76
C GLY A 498 -10.16 -0.07 21.57
N PHE A 499 -10.68 0.19 20.36
CA PHE A 499 -12.10 0.08 20.05
C PHE A 499 -12.45 -1.27 19.41
N ASN A 500 -13.73 -1.63 19.46
CA ASN A 500 -14.25 -2.86 18.87
C ASN A 500 -15.58 -2.65 18.12
N ILE A 501 -16.05 -3.68 17.42
CA ILE A 501 -17.26 -3.59 16.58
C ILE A 501 -18.51 -3.20 17.39
N SER A 502 -18.58 -3.57 18.67
CA SER A 502 -19.69 -3.19 19.55
C SER A 502 -19.75 -1.70 19.87
N ASP A 503 -18.66 -0.96 19.70
CA ASP A 503 -18.63 0.48 19.91
C ASP A 503 -19.31 1.28 18.78
N ILE A 504 -19.54 0.68 17.60
CA ILE A 504 -20.05 1.36 16.40
C ILE A 504 -21.58 1.37 16.38
N ASP A 505 -22.24 2.50 16.54
CA ASP A 505 -23.71 2.61 16.48
C ASP A 505 -24.21 3.25 15.18
N ALA A 506 -23.35 3.96 14.47
CA ALA A 506 -23.59 4.52 13.15
C ALA A 506 -22.32 4.57 12.30
N ILE A 507 -22.47 4.51 10.98
CA ILE A 507 -21.41 4.76 10.01
C ILE A 507 -21.83 5.88 9.07
N PHE A 508 -20.95 6.84 8.88
CA PHE A 508 -21.11 7.98 8.01
C PHE A 508 -20.13 7.90 6.85
N ILE A 509 -20.61 8.11 5.62
CA ILE A 509 -19.78 8.21 4.42
C ILE A 509 -20.09 9.51 3.69
N SER A 510 -19.13 10.42 3.71
CA SER A 510 -19.20 11.75 3.07
C SER A 510 -19.26 11.67 1.54
N HIS A 511 -18.46 10.77 0.96
CA HIS A 511 -18.39 10.52 -0.48
C HIS A 511 -17.75 9.16 -0.80
N SER A 512 -17.85 8.75 -2.06
CA SER A 512 -17.61 7.37 -2.48
C SER A 512 -16.18 7.00 -2.88
N HIS A 513 -15.20 7.89 -2.67
CA HIS A 513 -13.80 7.56 -2.94
C HIS A 513 -13.27 6.45 -2.02
N LEU A 514 -12.30 5.68 -2.52
CA LEU A 514 -11.83 4.47 -1.84
C LEU A 514 -11.19 4.78 -0.48
N ASP A 515 -10.46 5.88 -0.38
CA ASP A 515 -9.82 6.35 0.85
C ASP A 515 -10.81 6.87 1.91
N HIS A 516 -12.11 6.87 1.62
CA HIS A 516 -13.18 7.12 2.59
C HIS A 516 -14.08 5.88 2.82
N THR A 517 -13.89 4.82 2.03
CA THR A 517 -14.86 3.71 1.96
C THR A 517 -14.27 2.30 1.90
N SER A 518 -12.96 2.12 1.78
CA SER A 518 -12.34 0.82 1.51
C SER A 518 -12.64 -0.24 2.58
N ASP A 519 -12.75 0.17 3.84
CA ASP A 519 -12.95 -0.76 4.96
C ASP A 519 -14.44 -0.91 5.31
N PHE A 520 -15.34 -0.24 4.59
CA PHE A 520 -16.78 -0.31 4.84
C PHE A 520 -17.33 -1.73 4.70
N GLU A 521 -17.00 -2.43 3.61
CA GLU A 521 -17.46 -3.81 3.38
C GLU A 521 -16.92 -4.75 4.45
N SER A 522 -15.65 -4.62 4.81
CA SER A 522 -15.04 -5.40 5.90
C SER A 522 -15.69 -5.13 7.25
N LEU A 523 -16.07 -3.89 7.57
CA LEU A 523 -16.83 -3.56 8.78
C LEU A 523 -18.20 -4.26 8.78
N MET A 524 -18.89 -4.28 7.64
CA MET A 524 -20.16 -4.99 7.52
C MET A 524 -19.99 -6.50 7.74
N THR A 525 -18.96 -7.11 7.16
CA THR A 525 -18.64 -8.54 7.38
C THR A 525 -18.33 -8.84 8.84
N LEU A 526 -17.57 -7.98 9.53
CA LEU A 526 -17.24 -8.19 10.95
C LEU A 526 -18.44 -7.99 11.87
N LEU A 527 -19.37 -7.09 11.50
CA LEU A 527 -20.64 -6.97 12.21
C LEU A 527 -21.54 -8.20 12.00
N PHE A 528 -21.54 -8.77 10.80
CA PHE A 528 -22.18 -10.05 10.52
C PHE A 528 -21.58 -11.17 11.38
N GLU A 529 -20.26 -11.34 11.36
CA GLU A 529 -19.54 -12.36 12.15
C GLU A 529 -19.82 -12.23 13.65
N ARG A 530 -19.84 -11.00 14.17
CA ARG A 530 -20.25 -10.73 15.55
C ARG A 530 -21.68 -11.26 15.81
N ASN A 531 -22.62 -10.94 14.93
CA ASN A 531 -24.03 -11.26 15.13
C ASN A 531 -24.35 -12.74 14.94
N ASP A 532 -23.62 -13.44 14.07
CA ASP A 532 -23.82 -14.87 13.81
C ASP A 532 -23.56 -15.72 15.06
N ASN A 533 -22.59 -15.29 15.86
CA ASN A 533 -22.17 -15.96 17.09
C ASN A 533 -22.99 -15.57 18.35
N LEU A 534 -24.05 -14.76 18.21
CA LEU A 534 -24.78 -14.18 19.36
C LEU A 534 -26.30 -14.43 19.34
N PRO A 535 -26.95 -14.53 20.52
CA PRO A 535 -28.41 -14.56 20.64
C PRO A 535 -29.07 -13.34 19.98
N GLN A 536 -30.33 -13.50 19.55
CA GLN A 536 -31.04 -12.49 18.76
C GLN A 536 -31.14 -11.13 19.48
N GLU A 537 -31.28 -11.15 20.80
CA GLU A 537 -31.34 -9.99 21.69
C GLU A 537 -29.99 -9.24 21.84
N GLU A 538 -28.88 -9.90 21.54
CA GLU A 538 -27.53 -9.34 21.57
C GLU A 538 -27.01 -8.92 20.18
N LYS A 539 -27.78 -9.24 19.13
CA LYS A 539 -27.46 -8.83 17.76
C LYS A 539 -27.53 -7.31 17.65
N LYS A 540 -26.46 -6.76 17.08
CA LYS A 540 -26.27 -5.33 16.95
C LYS A 540 -26.67 -4.88 15.56
N GLN A 541 -27.42 -3.79 15.52
CA GLN A 541 -27.75 -3.10 14.30
C GLN A 541 -27.18 -1.69 14.31
N ILE A 542 -26.71 -1.23 13.16
CA ILE A 542 -26.16 0.11 12.98
C ILE A 542 -27.01 0.94 12.02
N ASP A 543 -26.95 2.26 12.15
CA ASP A 543 -27.49 3.16 11.12
C ASP A 543 -26.40 3.60 10.16
N LEU A 544 -26.77 3.78 8.89
CA LEU A 544 -25.87 4.23 7.85
C LEU A 544 -26.29 5.62 7.37
N PHE A 545 -25.33 6.53 7.23
CA PHE A 545 -25.52 7.87 6.68
C PHE A 545 -24.70 7.95 5.40
N LEU A 546 -25.37 7.80 4.26
CA LEU A 546 -24.73 7.65 2.95
C LEU A 546 -25.17 8.76 2.03
N ASN A 547 -24.21 9.42 1.36
CA ASN A 547 -24.57 10.27 0.24
C ASN A 547 -25.08 9.40 -0.93
N PHE A 548 -25.71 10.02 -1.92
CA PHE A 548 -26.32 9.28 -3.03
C PHE A 548 -25.31 8.41 -3.78
N SER A 549 -24.10 8.95 -3.99
CA SER A 549 -23.00 8.24 -4.62
C SER A 549 -22.59 6.97 -3.86
N SER A 550 -22.46 7.05 -2.53
CA SER A 550 -22.05 5.92 -1.69
C SER A 550 -23.15 4.87 -1.57
N LEU A 551 -24.42 5.29 -1.53
CA LEU A 551 -25.56 4.37 -1.59
C LEU A 551 -25.52 3.55 -2.89
N ASN A 552 -25.29 4.19 -4.04
CA ASN A 552 -25.17 3.48 -5.32
C ASN A 552 -23.98 2.52 -5.35
N LYS A 553 -22.83 2.93 -4.78
CA LYS A 553 -21.64 2.08 -4.66
C LYS A 553 -21.92 0.77 -3.93
N PHE A 554 -22.68 0.85 -2.83
CA PHE A 554 -22.91 -0.28 -1.93
C PHE A 554 -24.29 -0.91 -2.03
N ALA A 555 -25.11 -0.53 -3.01
CA ALA A 555 -26.51 -0.96 -3.13
C ALA A 555 -26.66 -2.50 -3.14
N ASN A 556 -25.79 -3.20 -3.87
CA ASN A 556 -25.82 -4.67 -3.92
C ASN A 556 -25.46 -5.28 -2.56
N LEU A 557 -24.38 -4.82 -1.92
CA LEU A 557 -23.96 -5.28 -0.59
C LEU A 557 -25.09 -5.10 0.44
N LEU A 558 -25.69 -3.90 0.47
CA LEU A 558 -26.77 -3.55 1.40
C LEU A 558 -28.09 -4.29 1.12
N SER A 559 -28.24 -4.87 -0.07
CA SER A 559 -29.40 -5.69 -0.41
C SER A 559 -29.30 -7.13 0.10
N LEU A 560 -28.08 -7.62 0.37
CA LEU A 560 -27.82 -9.01 0.74
C LEU A 560 -28.13 -9.31 2.21
N ASP A 561 -27.79 -8.40 3.13
CA ASP A 561 -28.01 -8.60 4.56
C ASP A 561 -28.66 -7.38 5.23
N LYS A 562 -29.94 -7.55 5.58
CA LYS A 562 -30.73 -6.55 6.31
C LYS A 562 -30.65 -6.70 7.83
N SER A 563 -30.01 -7.76 8.34
CA SER A 563 -30.01 -8.05 9.77
C SER A 563 -29.11 -7.10 10.55
N ALA A 564 -28.02 -6.63 9.95
CA ALA A 564 -27.02 -5.75 10.55
C ALA A 564 -27.33 -4.25 10.42
N VAL A 565 -28.21 -3.85 9.49
CA VAL A 565 -28.54 -2.44 9.21
C VAL A 565 -29.94 -2.12 9.71
N ARG A 566 -30.05 -1.19 10.66
CA ARG A 566 -31.33 -0.72 11.20
C ARG A 566 -31.99 0.30 10.27
N LYS A 567 -31.24 1.31 9.83
CA LYS A 567 -31.74 2.38 8.97
C LYS A 567 -30.65 2.99 8.11
N ILE A 568 -31.03 3.44 6.92
CA ILE A 568 -30.16 4.18 6.01
C ILE A 568 -30.74 5.59 5.85
N TYR A 569 -29.92 6.58 6.13
CA TYR A 569 -30.18 8.00 5.95
C TYR A 569 -29.42 8.48 4.71
N ILE A 570 -30.16 8.99 3.73
CA ILE A 570 -29.55 9.65 2.57
C ILE A 570 -29.23 11.08 2.97
N ILE A 571 -27.94 11.41 2.97
CA ILE A 571 -27.42 12.74 3.33
C ILE A 571 -27.15 13.56 2.07
N GLN A 572 -27.57 14.82 2.09
CA GLN A 572 -27.38 15.76 0.99
C GLN A 572 -27.19 17.17 1.55
N PRO A 573 -26.42 18.03 0.85
CA PRO A 573 -26.23 19.41 1.26
C PRO A 573 -27.56 20.12 1.55
N GLY A 574 -27.67 20.73 2.74
CA GLY A 574 -28.84 21.52 3.14
C GLY A 574 -30.05 20.72 3.67
N ILE A 575 -30.00 19.37 3.64
CA ILE A 575 -31.02 18.54 4.29
C ILE A 575 -30.57 18.22 5.72
N ILE A 576 -31.12 18.94 6.69
CA ILE A 576 -30.83 18.76 8.11
C ILE A 576 -31.50 17.48 8.62
N ALA A 577 -30.74 16.63 9.31
CA ALA A 577 -31.24 15.47 10.02
C ALA A 577 -31.22 15.73 11.53
N ASP A 578 -32.39 15.90 12.13
CA ASP A 578 -32.52 16.01 13.59
C ASP A 578 -32.46 14.61 14.21
N LEU A 579 -31.32 14.30 14.84
CA LEU A 579 -31.06 13.06 15.54
C LEU A 579 -30.87 13.31 17.03
N SER A 580 -31.37 14.43 17.55
CA SER A 580 -31.19 14.85 18.94
C SER A 580 -31.70 13.79 19.93
N ILE A 581 -32.82 13.15 19.62
CA ILE A 581 -33.40 12.08 20.44
C ILE A 581 -32.57 10.79 20.34
N GLN A 582 -32.14 10.42 19.12
CA GLN A 582 -31.52 9.13 18.87
C GLN A 582 -30.04 9.11 19.25
N TYR A 583 -29.31 10.17 18.90
CA TYR A 583 -27.87 10.28 19.00
C TYR A 583 -27.38 11.51 19.76
N GLY A 584 -28.27 12.42 20.21
CA GLY A 584 -27.86 13.62 20.93
C GLY A 584 -27.27 14.72 20.04
N PHE A 585 -27.49 14.69 18.73
CA PHE A 585 -27.02 15.73 17.82
C PHE A 585 -27.97 16.04 16.67
N ILE A 586 -27.86 17.25 16.12
CA ILE A 586 -28.46 17.59 14.82
C ILE A 586 -27.33 17.59 13.79
N LEU A 587 -27.54 16.85 12.69
CA LEU A 587 -26.59 16.78 11.59
C LEU A 587 -27.02 17.73 10.48
N SER A 588 -26.10 18.61 10.08
CA SER A 588 -26.27 19.51 8.94
C SER A 588 -25.20 19.21 7.89
N PRO A 589 -25.51 18.40 6.85
CA PRO A 589 -24.62 18.22 5.73
C PRO A 589 -24.47 19.53 4.95
N THR A 590 -23.23 19.87 4.63
CA THR A 590 -22.82 21.10 3.95
C THR A 590 -22.38 20.79 2.54
N LYS A 591 -22.49 21.78 1.66
CA LYS A 591 -22.00 21.68 0.28
C LYS A 591 -20.47 21.54 0.27
N ALA A 592 -19.96 20.56 -0.45
CA ALA A 592 -18.55 20.45 -0.80
C ALA A 592 -18.33 20.72 -2.29
N LYS A 593 -17.09 21.04 -2.64
CA LYS A 593 -16.63 21.17 -4.03
C LYS A 593 -15.58 20.11 -4.27
N HIS A 594 -16.03 18.91 -4.62
CA HIS A 594 -15.18 17.76 -4.82
C HIS A 594 -15.75 16.89 -5.93
N ARG A 595 -14.86 16.26 -6.72
CA ARG A 595 -15.28 15.46 -7.86
C ARG A 595 -15.60 14.05 -7.42
N GLU A 596 -16.72 13.49 -7.88
CA GLU A 596 -17.08 12.09 -7.59
C GLU A 596 -17.40 11.30 -8.87
N LEU A 597 -17.63 10.00 -8.71
CA LEU A 597 -17.99 9.09 -9.81
C LEU A 597 -19.38 9.35 -10.39
N TRP A 598 -20.34 9.79 -9.57
CA TRP A 598 -21.75 9.94 -9.96
C TRP A 598 -22.25 11.40 -10.01
N GLY A 599 -21.41 12.38 -9.65
CA GLY A 599 -21.77 13.80 -9.66
C GLY A 599 -21.07 14.58 -8.54
N ASP A 600 -20.53 15.76 -8.85
CA ASP A 600 -19.76 16.60 -7.92
C ASP A 600 -20.64 17.23 -6.81
N GLU A 601 -21.97 17.21 -6.98
CA GLU A 601 -22.97 17.79 -6.09
C GLU A 601 -23.28 16.96 -4.84
N TYR A 602 -22.87 15.68 -4.81
CA TYR A 602 -23.22 14.76 -3.74
C TYR A 602 -22.20 14.73 -2.60
N SER A 603 -21.01 15.31 -2.81
CA SER A 603 -19.99 15.39 -1.76
C SER A 603 -20.46 16.33 -0.66
N VAL A 604 -20.29 15.90 0.59
CA VAL A 604 -20.75 16.66 1.75
C VAL A 604 -19.62 16.88 2.77
N GLY A 605 -19.51 18.13 3.26
CA GLY A 605 -18.89 18.40 4.55
C GLY A 605 -19.93 18.25 5.67
N LEU A 606 -19.53 18.17 6.92
CA LEU A 606 -20.38 17.81 8.05
C LEU A 606 -20.37 18.85 9.15
N ILE A 607 -21.54 19.16 9.70
CA ILE A 607 -21.68 19.89 10.95
C ILE A 607 -22.54 19.08 11.90
N PHE A 608 -21.97 18.76 13.05
CA PHE A 608 -22.69 18.16 14.18
C PHE A 608 -22.95 19.24 15.22
N ASP A 609 -24.22 19.60 15.39
CA ASP A 609 -24.69 20.35 16.56
C ASP A 609 -24.91 19.34 17.70
N LEU A 610 -23.87 19.10 18.49
CA LEU A 610 -23.90 18.21 19.65
C LEU A 610 -24.69 18.87 20.78
N ILE A 611 -25.73 18.19 21.26
CA ILE A 611 -26.62 18.67 22.31
C ILE A 611 -26.25 17.97 23.60
N ASP A 612 -25.92 18.76 24.61
CA ASP A 612 -25.60 18.25 25.94
C ASP A 612 -26.84 17.57 26.56
N ALA A 613 -26.65 16.35 27.09
CA ALA A 613 -27.72 15.59 27.71
C ALA A 613 -28.25 16.27 28.99
N ASP A 614 -27.37 16.96 29.72
CA ASP A 614 -27.67 17.63 30.98
C ASP A 614 -28.20 19.06 30.74
N ASP A 615 -27.79 19.71 29.65
CA ASP A 615 -28.28 21.03 29.24
C ASP A 615 -28.61 21.11 27.74
N LYS A 616 -29.85 20.73 27.39
CA LYS A 616 -30.36 20.73 26.02
C LYS A 616 -30.29 22.08 25.29
N LYS A 617 -30.03 23.20 25.98
CA LYS A 617 -29.85 24.52 25.35
C LYS A 617 -28.42 24.76 24.90
N LYS A 618 -27.44 24.09 25.50
CA LYS A 618 -26.03 24.22 25.15
C LYS A 618 -25.74 23.34 23.93
N LYS A 619 -25.43 24.00 22.82
CA LYS A 619 -24.99 23.36 21.58
C LYS A 619 -23.49 23.51 21.42
N PHE A 620 -22.83 22.42 21.09
CA PHE A 620 -21.42 22.41 20.74
C PHE A 620 -21.28 22.02 19.26
N LYS A 621 -20.64 22.88 18.46
CA LYS A 621 -20.55 22.68 17.02
C LYS A 621 -19.23 22.06 16.60
N LEU A 622 -19.29 20.82 16.11
CA LEU A 622 -18.17 20.17 15.45
C LEU A 622 -18.36 20.23 13.92
N GLY A 623 -17.53 21.01 13.25
CA GLY A 623 -17.47 21.08 11.79
C GLY A 623 -16.37 20.21 11.23
N MET A 624 -16.63 19.54 10.11
CA MET A 624 -15.66 18.74 9.35
C MET A 624 -15.83 19.09 7.88
N THR A 625 -14.79 19.66 7.29
CA THR A 625 -14.85 20.12 5.89
C THR A 625 -14.97 18.97 4.89
N ILE A 626 -14.45 17.80 5.26
CA ILE A 626 -14.10 16.68 4.38
C ILE A 626 -13.34 17.18 3.14
N ASP A 627 -13.26 16.37 2.11
CA ASP A 627 -12.61 16.68 0.86
C ASP A 627 -13.39 17.74 0.09
N THR A 628 -12.80 18.94 -0.02
CA THR A 628 -13.48 20.08 -0.65
C THR A 628 -12.52 21.17 -1.08
N GLY A 629 -12.75 21.76 -2.25
CA GLY A 629 -12.11 23.01 -2.64
C GLY A 629 -12.71 24.22 -1.92
N TYR A 630 -11.89 25.24 -1.63
CA TYR A 630 -12.39 26.43 -0.96
C TYR A 630 -13.16 27.37 -1.92
N THR A 631 -14.27 27.90 -1.41
CA THR A 631 -15.02 29.04 -1.94
C THR A 631 -15.60 29.82 -0.75
N ASN A 632 -15.97 31.09 -0.95
CA ASN A 632 -16.54 31.90 0.14
C ASN A 632 -17.88 31.33 0.64
N ASP A 633 -18.70 30.74 -0.24
CA ASP A 633 -19.94 30.05 0.16
C ASP A 633 -19.65 28.82 1.01
N ILE A 634 -18.62 28.05 0.66
CA ILE A 634 -18.21 26.89 1.46
C ILE A 634 -17.71 27.32 2.83
N GLY A 635 -16.84 28.34 2.89
CA GLY A 635 -16.30 28.84 4.16
C GLY A 635 -17.38 29.36 5.11
N ALA A 636 -18.39 30.06 4.59
CA ALA A 636 -19.48 30.61 5.38
C ALA A 636 -20.34 29.53 6.08
N GLN A 637 -20.39 28.30 5.56
CA GLN A 637 -21.17 27.21 6.18
C GLN A 637 -20.63 26.81 7.55
N PHE A 638 -19.32 26.92 7.77
CA PHE A 638 -18.64 26.50 9.01
C PHE A 638 -18.51 27.62 10.04
N LYS A 639 -19.22 28.74 9.84
CA LYS A 639 -19.18 29.88 10.74
C LYS A 639 -19.62 29.48 12.15
N ASP A 640 -18.87 29.97 13.13
CA ASP A 640 -19.14 29.79 14.57
C ASP A 640 -19.05 28.32 15.04
N CYS A 641 -18.34 27.45 14.30
CA CYS A 641 -17.99 26.13 14.82
C CYS A 641 -17.09 26.24 16.07
N ASP A 642 -17.27 25.35 17.05
CA ASP A 642 -16.38 25.27 18.20
C ASP A 642 -15.09 24.54 17.82
N ILE A 643 -15.20 23.45 17.07
CA ILE A 643 -14.08 22.73 16.47
C ILE A 643 -14.29 22.67 14.96
N LEU A 644 -13.23 22.91 14.19
CA LEU A 644 -13.22 22.63 12.75
C LEU A 644 -12.12 21.63 12.43
N ILE A 645 -12.48 20.50 11.83
CA ILE A 645 -11.54 19.58 11.18
C ILE A 645 -11.43 19.99 9.70
N ALA A 646 -10.31 20.63 9.37
CA ALA A 646 -10.01 21.15 8.04
C ALA A 646 -9.13 20.15 7.27
N HIS A 647 -9.63 19.60 6.16
CA HIS A 647 -8.92 18.58 5.37
C HIS A 647 -8.10 19.28 4.29
N ILE A 648 -6.79 19.41 4.54
CA ILE A 648 -5.89 20.20 3.70
C ILE A 648 -5.63 19.53 2.35
N GLY A 649 -5.57 18.20 2.32
CA GLY A 649 -5.14 17.43 1.17
C GLY A 649 -3.64 17.64 0.89
N SER A 650 -3.30 17.80 -0.39
CA SER A 650 -1.94 18.11 -0.83
C SER A 650 -1.74 19.60 -1.09
N ILE A 651 -0.50 20.06 -0.89
CA ILE A 651 -0.07 21.42 -1.25
C ILE A 651 0.50 21.41 -2.67
N LYS A 652 0.15 22.41 -3.49
CA LYS A 652 0.58 22.50 -4.89
C LYS A 652 1.51 23.71 -5.10
N GLU A 653 2.48 23.59 -5.99
CA GLU A 653 3.47 24.66 -6.29
C GLU A 653 2.80 25.98 -6.67
N LYS A 654 1.69 25.93 -7.42
CA LYS A 654 0.90 27.12 -7.78
C LYS A 654 0.41 27.92 -6.57
N GLU A 655 0.31 27.30 -5.39
CA GLU A 655 -0.06 28.00 -4.16
C GLU A 655 1.03 28.94 -3.66
N PHE A 656 2.24 28.90 -4.24
CA PHE A 656 3.36 29.79 -3.93
C PHE A 656 3.65 30.82 -5.02
N ASP A 657 2.98 30.74 -6.18
CA ASP A 657 3.17 31.70 -7.27
C ASP A 657 2.54 33.05 -6.92
N LEU A 658 3.38 34.05 -6.65
CA LEU A 658 2.95 35.40 -6.29
C LEU A 658 2.45 36.22 -7.47
N ASN A 659 2.64 35.75 -8.72
CA ASN A 659 2.10 36.40 -9.91
C ASN A 659 0.61 36.10 -10.12
N LEU A 660 0.13 34.99 -9.54
CA LEU A 660 -1.28 34.62 -9.55
C LEU A 660 -2.03 35.29 -8.39
N ASN A 661 -3.27 35.67 -8.64
CA ASN A 661 -4.13 36.16 -7.56
C ASN A 661 -4.56 35.01 -6.64
N LEU A 662 -5.02 35.34 -5.42
CA LEU A 662 -5.37 34.33 -4.41
C LEU A 662 -6.42 33.31 -4.88
N ASN A 663 -7.34 33.68 -5.78
CA ASN A 663 -8.38 32.77 -6.25
C ASN A 663 -7.86 31.79 -7.31
N GLU A 664 -6.92 32.21 -8.15
CA GLU A 664 -6.24 31.34 -9.13
C GLU A 664 -5.35 30.28 -8.46
N ARG A 665 -4.80 30.65 -7.30
CA ARG A 665 -3.96 29.78 -6.48
C ARG A 665 -4.75 28.68 -5.76
N LEU A 666 -6.05 28.88 -5.52
CA LEU A 666 -6.89 27.87 -4.85
C LEU A 666 -6.96 26.56 -5.61
N TYR A 667 -6.95 25.45 -4.88
CA TYR A 667 -7.15 24.14 -5.47
C TYR A 667 -8.64 23.86 -5.72
N LYS A 668 -8.94 23.07 -6.75
CA LYS A 668 -10.33 22.89 -7.23
C LYS A 668 -11.13 21.98 -6.29
N ASN A 669 -10.51 20.88 -5.86
CA ASN A 669 -11.17 19.76 -5.18
C ASN A 669 -10.72 19.53 -3.73
N HIS A 670 -9.64 20.19 -3.29
CA HIS A 670 -9.21 20.16 -1.88
C HIS A 670 -8.83 21.57 -1.44
N LEU A 671 -8.68 21.77 -0.13
CA LEU A 671 -8.45 23.09 0.44
C LEU A 671 -7.05 23.62 0.10
N GLY A 672 -6.03 22.77 0.16
CA GLY A 672 -4.63 23.17 0.08
C GLY A 672 -4.27 24.22 1.14
N LEU A 673 -3.07 24.80 1.08
CA LEU A 673 -2.59 25.71 2.12
C LEU A 673 -3.49 26.96 2.23
N ILE A 674 -3.83 27.54 1.08
CA ILE A 674 -4.58 28.81 1.02
C ILE A 674 -6.03 28.59 1.42
N GLY A 675 -6.69 27.54 0.89
CA GLY A 675 -8.08 27.25 1.23
C GLY A 675 -8.24 26.87 2.69
N THR A 676 -7.31 26.10 3.26
CA THR A 676 -7.33 25.75 4.70
C THR A 676 -7.19 27.00 5.56
N THR A 677 -6.28 27.91 5.21
CA THR A 677 -6.12 29.18 5.93
C THR A 677 -7.41 30.01 5.88
N LYS A 678 -8.03 30.13 4.70
CA LYS A 678 -9.24 30.93 4.51
C LYS A 678 -10.45 30.34 5.22
N ILE A 679 -10.67 29.02 5.12
CA ILE A 679 -11.81 28.38 5.79
C ILE A 679 -11.71 28.44 7.30
N ILE A 680 -10.51 28.28 7.88
CA ILE A 680 -10.31 28.42 9.32
C ILE A 680 -10.57 29.86 9.76
N LYS A 681 -10.16 30.85 8.94
CA LYS A 681 -10.47 32.25 9.21
C LYS A 681 -11.98 32.54 9.16
N ASP A 682 -12.67 32.06 8.13
CA ASP A 682 -14.12 32.27 7.96
C ASP A 682 -14.94 31.57 9.06
N ALA A 683 -14.57 30.33 9.38
CA ALA A 683 -15.20 29.56 10.44
C ALA A 683 -14.91 30.16 11.82
N SER A 684 -13.70 30.69 12.01
CA SER A 684 -13.15 31.14 13.28
C SER A 684 -13.49 30.12 14.39
N PRO A 685 -12.89 28.91 14.40
CA PRO A 685 -13.19 27.82 15.36
C PRO A 685 -12.29 27.83 16.60
N ARG A 686 -12.71 27.35 17.80
CA ARG A 686 -11.88 27.33 19.05
C ARG A 686 -10.66 26.44 18.97
N LEU A 687 -10.81 25.36 18.24
CA LEU A 687 -9.71 24.52 17.82
C LEU A 687 -9.90 24.22 16.34
N ALA A 688 -8.89 24.50 15.54
CA ALA A 688 -8.79 23.96 14.19
C ALA A 688 -7.87 22.73 14.24
N VAL A 689 -8.40 21.58 13.85
CA VAL A 689 -7.60 20.38 13.59
C VAL A 689 -7.37 20.32 12.10
N ILE A 690 -6.12 20.46 11.66
CA ILE A 690 -5.79 20.33 10.24
C ILE A 690 -5.49 18.85 10.01
N SER A 691 -6.21 18.20 9.09
CA SER A 691 -6.11 16.75 8.86
C SER A 691 -6.02 16.45 7.37
N GLU A 692 -5.92 15.16 7.00
CA GLU A 692 -5.69 14.71 5.62
C GLU A 692 -4.51 15.40 4.97
N PHE A 693 -3.36 15.35 5.64
CA PHE A 693 -2.13 15.79 5.00
C PHE A 693 -1.68 14.76 3.97
N GLY A 694 -1.13 15.25 2.87
CA GLY A 694 -0.31 14.42 1.98
C GLY A 694 0.88 13.79 2.71
N GLU A 695 1.21 12.55 2.38
CA GLU A 695 2.38 11.85 2.93
C GLU A 695 3.67 12.63 2.67
N GLU A 696 3.72 13.36 1.55
CA GLU A 696 4.84 14.22 1.17
C GLU A 696 5.16 15.33 2.19
N LEU A 697 4.21 15.63 3.09
CA LEU A 697 4.35 16.70 4.07
C LEU A 697 5.03 16.22 5.37
N GLY A 698 5.08 14.92 5.66
CA GLY A 698 5.87 14.36 6.77
C GLY A 698 5.78 15.16 8.08
N SER A 699 6.91 15.68 8.56
CA SER A 699 6.98 16.54 9.77
C SER A 699 6.55 18.00 9.54
N LEU A 700 6.54 18.49 8.29
CA LEU A 700 6.13 19.86 7.93
C LEU A 700 4.68 20.16 8.34
N ARG A 701 3.86 19.13 8.57
CA ARG A 701 2.49 19.24 9.11
C ARG A 701 2.44 20.12 10.37
N ILE A 702 3.44 20.01 11.24
CA ILE A 702 3.56 20.83 12.45
C ILE A 702 3.80 22.30 12.07
N ASP A 703 4.76 22.56 11.18
CA ASP A 703 5.15 23.91 10.78
C ASP A 703 4.06 24.61 9.97
N ILE A 704 3.39 23.90 9.06
CA ILE A 704 2.23 24.38 8.32
C ILE A 704 1.12 24.79 9.28
N SER A 705 0.80 23.93 10.26
CA SER A 705 -0.25 24.24 11.25
C SER A 705 0.10 25.47 12.08
N LYS A 706 1.36 25.62 12.50
CA LYS A 706 1.85 26.81 13.22
C LYS A 706 1.83 28.07 12.35
N ALA A 707 2.19 27.96 11.08
CA ALA A 707 2.16 29.07 10.13
C ALA A 707 0.73 29.57 9.92
N ILE A 708 -0.22 28.66 9.71
CA ILE A 708 -1.65 28.98 9.63
C ILE A 708 -2.12 29.65 10.92
N GLU A 709 -1.79 29.07 12.10
CA GLU A 709 -2.12 29.66 13.40
C GLU A 709 -1.61 31.11 13.52
N GLY A 710 -0.36 31.36 13.10
CA GLY A 710 0.26 32.68 13.14
C GLY A 710 -0.47 33.74 12.32
N VAL A 711 -1.04 33.35 11.17
CA VAL A 711 -1.79 34.25 10.27
C VAL A 711 -3.20 34.55 10.79
N ILE A 712 -3.84 33.57 11.44
CA ILE A 712 -5.25 33.71 11.87
C ILE A 712 -5.40 34.31 13.27
N LYS A 713 -4.32 34.46 14.05
CA LYS A 713 -4.35 35.01 15.42
C LYS A 713 -4.98 36.42 15.46
N ASP A 714 -6.21 36.48 15.92
CA ASP A 714 -6.97 37.68 16.31
C ASP A 714 -7.35 37.56 17.81
N ARG A 715 -7.84 38.63 18.44
CA ARG A 715 -8.33 38.70 19.84
C ARG A 715 -9.35 37.62 20.21
N ARG A 716 -9.91 36.89 19.23
CA ARG A 716 -10.81 35.74 19.38
C ARG A 716 -10.41 34.48 18.58
N SER A 717 -9.17 34.37 18.07
CA SER A 717 -8.67 33.19 17.33
C SER A 717 -7.46 32.53 18.02
N LYS A 718 -7.49 31.35 18.68
CA LYS A 718 -7.93 29.95 18.45
C LYS A 718 -6.80 29.08 17.83
N ARG A 719 -6.57 27.91 18.44
CA ARG A 719 -5.38 27.05 18.25
C ARG A 719 -5.47 26.25 16.95
N CYS A 720 -4.38 26.08 16.22
CA CYS A 720 -4.30 25.09 15.13
C CYS A 720 -3.37 23.95 15.50
N ILE A 721 -3.84 22.71 15.39
CA ILE A 721 -3.05 21.52 15.68
C ILE A 721 -3.19 20.54 14.51
N PRO A 722 -2.09 19.96 14.01
CA PRO A 722 -2.18 18.89 13.01
C PRO A 722 -2.80 17.64 13.65
N GLY A 723 -3.78 17.04 12.98
CA GLY A 723 -4.38 15.77 13.34
C GLY A 723 -3.63 14.58 12.74
N ASP A 724 -3.49 13.53 13.52
CA ASP A 724 -2.87 12.25 13.17
C ASP A 724 -3.53 11.13 14.00
N ILE A 725 -3.30 9.88 13.60
CA ILE A 725 -3.81 8.67 14.24
C ILE A 725 -3.54 8.69 15.74
N GLY A 726 -4.62 8.61 16.52
CA GLY A 726 -4.60 8.55 17.97
C GLY A 726 -4.80 9.90 18.67
N MET A 727 -4.89 11.01 17.93
CA MET A 727 -5.32 12.28 18.51
C MET A 727 -6.74 12.12 19.06
N LYS A 728 -6.91 12.26 20.38
CA LYS A 728 -8.20 12.17 21.06
C LYS A 728 -8.53 13.48 21.74
N ILE A 729 -9.72 14.01 21.45
CA ILE A 729 -10.20 15.31 21.95
C ILE A 729 -11.47 15.07 22.77
N SER A 730 -11.49 15.52 24.02
CA SER A 730 -12.68 15.49 24.87
C SER A 730 -13.67 16.57 24.46
N LEU A 731 -14.96 16.23 24.47
CA LEU A 731 -16.04 17.12 24.07
C LEU A 731 -17.06 17.23 25.23
N PRO A 732 -17.60 18.43 25.52
CA PRO A 732 -17.39 19.72 24.84
C PRO A 732 -16.22 20.56 25.39
N GLU A 733 -15.39 20.03 26.29
CA GLU A 733 -14.37 20.82 27.00
C GLU A 733 -13.20 21.28 26.10
N ILE A 734 -12.98 20.60 24.96
CA ILE A 734 -11.85 20.86 24.05
C ILE A 734 -10.50 20.63 24.74
N LYS A 735 -10.40 19.53 25.49
CA LYS A 735 -9.13 19.05 26.04
C LYS A 735 -8.56 17.96 25.14
N ILE A 736 -7.25 17.92 24.98
CA ILE A 736 -6.57 16.94 24.13
C ILE A 736 -5.83 15.96 25.03
N ARG A 737 -5.89 14.67 24.68
CA ARG A 737 -5.16 13.63 25.40
C ARG A 737 -3.66 13.87 25.28
N CYS A 738 -2.96 13.89 26.40
CA CYS A 738 -1.50 13.83 26.44
C CYS A 738 -1.06 12.36 26.38
N ASP A 739 -0.30 11.98 25.36
CA ASP A 739 0.11 10.58 25.15
C ASP A 739 1.03 10.08 26.27
N MET A 740 1.95 10.92 26.76
CA MET A 740 2.87 10.54 27.84
C MET A 740 2.21 10.47 29.21
N CYS A 741 1.36 11.45 29.56
CA CYS A 741 0.61 11.38 30.81
C CYS A 741 -0.31 10.15 30.84
N SER A 742 -0.95 9.85 29.70
CA SER A 742 -1.82 8.68 29.58
C SER A 742 -1.03 7.38 29.73
N LYS A 743 0.15 7.30 29.10
CA LYS A 743 1.05 6.15 29.23
C LYS A 743 1.54 5.94 30.67
N GLU A 744 1.88 7.01 31.40
CA GLU A 744 2.31 6.95 32.80
C GLU A 744 1.20 6.49 33.75
N LYS A 745 -0.06 6.85 33.46
CA LYS A 745 -1.22 6.55 34.33
C LYS A 745 -1.95 5.27 33.94
N GLY A 746 -1.78 4.78 32.72
CA GLY A 746 -2.53 3.64 32.19
C GLY A 746 -3.99 3.95 31.88
N GLU A 747 -4.36 5.23 31.79
CA GLU A 747 -5.70 5.72 31.42
C GLU A 747 -5.60 7.04 30.64
N ASP A 748 -6.64 7.45 29.94
CA ASP A 748 -6.60 8.69 29.14
C ASP A 748 -6.52 9.93 30.05
N ILE A 749 -5.45 10.71 29.91
CA ILE A 749 -5.26 11.98 30.62
C ILE A 749 -5.41 13.14 29.65
N PHE A 750 -6.46 13.94 29.86
CA PHE A 750 -6.79 15.12 29.04
C PHE A 750 -6.27 16.41 29.66
N VAL A 751 -5.65 17.26 28.85
CA VAL A 751 -5.16 18.59 29.25
C VAL A 751 -5.71 19.67 28.32
N ASP A 752 -5.66 20.93 28.76
CA ASP A 752 -6.14 22.05 27.95
C ASP A 752 -5.38 22.18 26.62
N MET A 753 -6.08 22.49 25.53
CA MET A 753 -5.47 22.63 24.20
C MET A 753 -4.35 23.68 24.14
N SER A 754 -4.34 24.67 25.04
CA SER A 754 -3.27 25.68 25.12
C SER A 754 -1.95 25.11 25.64
N GLU A 755 -1.99 23.94 26.29
CA GLU A 755 -0.83 23.26 26.87
C GLU A 755 -0.30 22.13 26.00
N ILE A 756 -0.98 21.77 24.91
CA ILE A 756 -0.63 20.63 24.06
C ILE A 756 0.20 21.05 22.87
N ASN A 757 1.32 20.36 22.66
CA ASN A 757 2.15 20.45 21.49
C ASN A 757 2.14 19.12 20.75
N ALA A 758 1.99 19.18 19.42
CA ALA A 758 2.25 18.04 18.55
C ALA A 758 3.74 18.01 18.22
N ILE A 759 4.36 16.84 18.37
CA ILE A 759 5.76 16.61 18.04
C ILE A 759 5.93 15.36 17.22
N TYR A 760 7.04 15.32 16.49
CA TYR A 760 7.47 14.16 15.75
C TYR A 760 8.71 13.56 16.43
N PHE A 761 8.69 12.26 16.72
CA PHE A 761 9.83 11.51 17.24
C PHE A 761 10.43 10.63 16.14
N PRO A 762 11.60 10.98 15.59
CA PRO A 762 12.23 10.22 14.50
C PRO A 762 12.68 8.80 14.91
N ASP A 763 12.98 8.59 16.19
CA ASP A 763 13.75 7.42 16.66
C ASP A 763 12.90 6.28 17.27
N GLU A 764 11.62 6.50 17.58
CA GLU A 764 10.82 5.50 18.32
C GLU A 764 10.30 4.34 17.45
N VAL A 765 10.22 4.52 16.12
CA VAL A 765 9.74 3.47 15.21
C VAL A 765 10.65 3.44 13.97
N PRO A 766 11.58 2.48 13.88
CA PRO A 766 12.43 2.32 12.69
C PRO A 766 11.56 2.11 11.45
N GLY A 767 11.46 3.12 10.59
CA GLY A 767 10.65 3.08 9.36
C GLY A 767 9.36 3.91 9.37
N ASP A 768 8.91 4.48 10.51
CA ASP A 768 7.73 5.38 10.54
C ASP A 768 8.13 6.83 10.18
N PRO A 769 7.67 7.35 9.04
CA PRO A 769 8.11 8.65 8.54
C PRO A 769 7.47 9.84 9.26
N GLY A 770 6.63 9.65 10.29
CA GLY A 770 5.86 10.82 10.72
C GLY A 770 4.94 10.79 11.93
N LYS A 771 4.68 9.67 12.63
CA LYS A 771 3.64 9.68 13.68
C LYS A 771 3.77 10.86 14.65
N LEU A 772 2.71 11.66 14.75
CA LEU A 772 2.65 12.73 15.73
C LEU A 772 2.28 12.20 17.11
N THR A 773 3.00 12.71 18.11
CA THR A 773 2.73 12.49 19.53
C THR A 773 2.28 13.82 20.15
N TYR A 774 1.25 13.79 20.98
CA TYR A 774 0.66 14.97 21.61
C TYR A 774 1.11 15.05 23.07
N LEU A 775 1.97 16.02 23.38
CA LEU A 775 2.55 16.20 24.71
C LEU A 775 2.07 17.49 25.36
N CYS A 776 1.73 17.42 26.64
CA CYS A 776 1.50 18.62 27.43
C CYS A 776 2.85 19.32 27.75
N LYS A 777 2.81 20.60 28.14
CA LYS A 777 3.99 21.40 28.54
C LYS A 777 4.93 20.76 29.56
N LYS A 778 4.44 19.82 30.38
CA LYS A 778 5.27 19.09 31.35
C LYS A 778 6.22 18.09 30.66
N HIS A 779 5.78 17.49 29.56
CA HIS A 779 6.52 16.44 28.85
C HIS A 779 7.16 16.92 27.54
N PHE A 780 6.70 18.06 27.02
CA PHE A 780 7.36 18.78 25.93
C PHE A 780 8.60 19.50 26.46
#